data_AF-K5W5C8-F1
#
_entry.id   AF-K5W5C8-F1
#
_cell.length_a   1.000
_cell.length_b   1.000
_cell.length_c   1.000
_cell.angle_alpha   90.00
_cell.angle_beta   90.00
_cell.angle_gamma   90.00
#
_symmetry.space_group_name_H-M   'P 1'
#
loop_
_entity.id
_entity.type
_entity.pdbx_description
1 polymer ?
#
loop_
_entity_poly.entity_id
_entity_poly.type
_entity_poly.pdbx_seq_one_letter_code
_entity_poly.pdbx_strand_id
1 'polypeptide(L)'
;MSSDILRDIATGQLTDYVVAHGRSQYSGAGGLSACGLAAMNCARLVLLKERADLRGDALLEEIMKESTTDEVLSICERWSSVSHLDIEDIIRSSIFNRSLKLLVVDYGRSDYSGFTRLLERLRNESNRRGKSSCAVITRPPEIVACLCISHPDGEFYVIFDSHPRPGAHPDSAAFIFNKSAFATATYLSNLLRYDSSLVSDRDFGWQTQLLGNFSGHLVVAQADTELEGAEYWASTAMEASLEGLALHADQAQLKAENESLKADIARLRDQIARLQRPQRAQSVWSEAKRSYPAPYPDDTQPTKRASFISSLAQQGSSAIAVARSYTSSLSRSPSQSQPSTMKSAPLTSASSRSSQQSVPTMPSPVTVDPTNGAKIERDLHRGYDETADDLAFALAQQHMYDEEHRDLERERERISLSQSFTCNICLDRHSHEDAAQVDNCAHTFCRDCIRGHVSSQIGQRLYPIVCPLCSTEKGEREPTVLSDGFVQQLGLSEEDYVIFVELEMASFSMLLHCRGCDKSFFVVKDELDSINVITCPLPGCGKSWCKTCSHFIDDISQTHTCDGTAELQRLMGDKGWKYCPGCRTPAEKIGGCNHMACKSPGCNTHFCYLCGEAIVTSVNTHDVNRALSRHYAGCQQF
;
A
#
# COMPACT_ATOMS: atom_id res chain seq x y z
N MET A 1 -1.53 -53.74 -1.36
CA MET A 1 -1.61 -52.67 -0.35
C MET A 1 -2.24 -51.42 -0.96
N SER A 2 -1.60 -50.71 -1.90
CA SER A 2 -2.21 -49.52 -2.52
C SER A 2 -3.52 -49.82 -3.25
N SER A 3 -3.58 -50.91 -4.02
CA SER A 3 -4.81 -51.36 -4.73
C SER A 3 -5.98 -51.69 -3.79
N ASP A 4 -5.69 -52.24 -2.60
CA ASP A 4 -6.71 -52.60 -1.60
C ASP A 4 -7.27 -51.34 -0.93
N ILE A 5 -6.40 -50.37 -0.62
CA ILE A 5 -6.78 -49.08 -0.03
C ILE A 5 -7.61 -48.25 -1.01
N LEU A 6 -7.21 -48.18 -2.29
CA LEU A 6 -7.97 -47.47 -3.32
C LEU A 6 -9.36 -48.09 -3.48
N ARG A 7 -9.46 -49.42 -3.41
CA ARG A 7 -10.75 -50.12 -3.42
C ARG A 7 -11.59 -49.83 -2.17
N ASP A 8 -10.98 -49.72 -0.99
CA ASP A 8 -11.69 -49.40 0.26
C ASP A 8 -12.22 -47.95 0.26
N ILE A 9 -11.44 -47.01 -0.31
CA ILE A 9 -11.89 -45.64 -0.57
C ILE A 9 -13.00 -45.65 -1.62
N ALA A 10 -12.79 -46.36 -2.74
CA ALA A 10 -13.75 -46.50 -3.85
C ALA A 10 -15.05 -47.18 -3.44
N THR A 11 -15.05 -48.04 -2.43
CA THR A 11 -16.27 -48.67 -1.88
C THR A 11 -16.93 -47.84 -0.78
N GLY A 12 -16.29 -46.77 -0.33
CA GLY A 12 -16.75 -45.92 0.76
C GLY A 12 -16.59 -46.54 2.15
N GLN A 13 -15.77 -47.60 2.26
CA GLN A 13 -15.37 -48.16 3.55
C GLN A 13 -14.42 -47.21 4.30
N LEU A 14 -13.61 -46.45 3.55
CA LEU A 14 -12.81 -45.34 4.07
C LEU A 14 -13.38 -44.01 3.56
N THR A 15 -13.61 -43.07 4.47
CA THR A 15 -14.07 -41.71 4.14
C THR A 15 -13.00 -40.88 3.46
N ASP A 16 -11.78 -41.03 3.96
CA ASP A 16 -10.57 -40.37 3.56
C ASP A 16 -9.36 -41.27 3.85
N TYR A 17 -8.28 -41.06 3.11
CA TYR A 17 -7.01 -41.74 3.35
C TYR A 17 -5.86 -40.78 3.17
N VAL A 18 -4.94 -40.75 4.14
CA VAL A 18 -3.80 -39.84 4.18
C VAL A 18 -2.51 -40.61 3.86
N VAL A 19 -1.80 -40.16 2.84
CA VAL A 19 -0.47 -40.66 2.47
C VAL A 19 0.56 -39.60 2.81
N ALA A 20 1.52 -39.95 3.65
CA ALA A 20 2.55 -39.06 4.18
C ALA A 20 3.90 -39.80 4.22
N HIS A 21 4.97 -39.14 3.76
CA HIS A 21 6.30 -39.75 3.56
C HIS A 21 7.43 -39.04 4.33
N GLY A 22 7.12 -38.35 5.43
CA GLY A 22 8.15 -37.80 6.33
C GLY A 22 8.92 -36.56 5.82
N ARG A 23 8.49 -35.97 4.69
CA ARG A 23 9.04 -34.70 4.16
C ARG A 23 7.94 -33.67 3.99
N SER A 24 8.27 -32.40 4.15
CA SER A 24 7.37 -31.25 3.98
C SER A 24 8.06 -30.13 3.20
N GLN A 25 7.34 -29.04 2.95
CA GLN A 25 7.94 -27.83 2.37
C GLN A 25 9.11 -27.25 3.19
N TYR A 26 9.24 -27.65 4.46
CA TYR A 26 10.29 -27.20 5.38
C TYR A 26 11.51 -28.13 5.42
N SER A 27 11.47 -29.28 4.75
CA SER A 27 12.51 -30.32 4.85
C SER A 27 13.77 -30.04 4.01
N GLY A 28 14.08 -28.77 3.72
CA GLY A 28 15.20 -28.30 2.87
C GLY A 28 15.47 -26.79 3.05
N ALA A 29 15.94 -26.10 2.00
CA ALA A 29 16.08 -24.63 1.99
C ALA A 29 14.73 -23.87 1.90
N GLY A 30 13.61 -24.61 1.78
CA GLY A 30 12.26 -24.07 1.67
C GLY A 30 11.84 -23.30 2.92
N GLY A 31 11.40 -22.06 2.70
CA GLY A 31 10.94 -21.14 3.74
C GLY A 31 9.42 -21.10 3.92
N LEU A 32 8.96 -20.12 4.71
CA LEU A 32 7.54 -19.86 5.03
C LEU A 32 6.64 -19.59 3.81
N SER A 33 7.21 -19.44 2.61
CA SER A 33 6.50 -19.05 1.38
C SER A 33 6.53 -20.10 0.24
N ALA A 34 6.97 -21.34 0.51
CA ALA A 34 7.10 -22.34 -0.55
C ALA A 34 5.79 -23.09 -0.89
N CYS A 35 4.72 -22.94 -0.08
CA CYS A 35 3.46 -23.67 -0.24
C CYS A 35 2.80 -23.46 -1.60
N GLY A 36 2.83 -22.23 -2.14
CA GLY A 36 2.29 -21.92 -3.46
C GLY A 36 3.01 -22.64 -4.59
N LEU A 37 4.34 -22.72 -4.52
CA LEU A 37 5.16 -23.46 -5.49
C LEU A 37 4.90 -24.96 -5.39
N ALA A 38 4.80 -25.50 -4.17
CA ALA A 38 4.52 -26.91 -3.94
C ALA A 38 3.14 -27.30 -4.52
N ALA A 39 2.09 -26.52 -4.23
CA ALA A 39 0.75 -26.76 -4.75
C ALA A 39 0.69 -26.66 -6.29
N MET A 40 1.35 -25.65 -6.87
CA MET A 40 1.43 -25.49 -8.33
C MET A 40 2.22 -26.61 -9.00
N ASN A 41 3.33 -27.06 -8.40
CA ASN A 41 4.13 -28.16 -8.92
C ASN A 41 3.40 -29.51 -8.79
N CYS A 42 2.62 -29.71 -7.72
CA CYS A 42 1.70 -30.83 -7.61
C CYS A 42 0.70 -30.85 -8.77
N ALA A 43 0.01 -29.74 -9.01
CA ALA A 43 -0.93 -29.62 -10.12
C ALA A 43 -0.25 -29.92 -11.46
N ARG A 44 0.94 -29.37 -11.69
CA ARG A 44 1.74 -29.59 -12.90
C ARG A 44 2.09 -31.07 -13.09
N LEU A 45 2.72 -31.71 -12.11
CA LEU A 45 3.23 -33.07 -12.24
C LEU A 45 2.10 -34.09 -12.41
N VAL A 46 1.03 -33.99 -11.61
CA VAL A 46 -0.08 -34.96 -11.69
C VAL A 46 -0.80 -34.85 -13.03
N LEU A 47 -1.09 -33.63 -13.49
CA LEU A 47 -1.76 -33.42 -14.78
C LEU A 47 -0.86 -33.78 -15.98
N LEU A 48 0.47 -33.64 -15.86
CA LEU A 48 1.41 -34.12 -16.87
C LEU A 48 1.53 -35.65 -16.88
N LYS A 49 1.52 -36.31 -15.72
CA LYS A 49 1.49 -37.78 -15.63
C LYS A 49 0.21 -38.34 -16.27
N GLU A 50 -0.95 -37.68 -16.07
CA GLU A 50 -2.18 -38.05 -16.78
C GLU A 50 -2.06 -37.86 -18.31
N ARG A 51 -1.38 -36.79 -18.76
CA ARG A 51 -1.08 -36.57 -20.18
C ARG A 51 -0.15 -37.63 -20.75
N ALA A 52 0.77 -38.18 -19.94
CA ALA A 52 1.63 -39.31 -20.27
C ALA A 52 0.90 -40.68 -20.18
N ASP A 53 -0.43 -40.66 -20.15
CA ASP A 53 -1.34 -41.80 -20.22
C ASP A 53 -1.46 -42.67 -18.95
N LEU A 54 -1.01 -42.16 -17.80
CA LEU A 54 -1.38 -42.71 -16.48
C LEU A 54 -2.82 -42.28 -16.15
N ARG A 55 -3.75 -43.24 -16.03
CA ARG A 55 -5.17 -42.95 -15.75
C ARG A 55 -5.75 -43.88 -14.69
N GLY A 56 -6.87 -43.46 -14.11
CA GLY A 56 -7.62 -44.28 -13.15
C GLY A 56 -6.77 -44.67 -11.94
N ASP A 57 -6.88 -45.93 -11.52
CA ASP A 57 -6.08 -46.51 -10.43
C ASP A 57 -4.57 -46.32 -10.62
N ALA A 58 -4.05 -46.46 -11.84
CA ALA A 58 -2.62 -46.32 -12.09
C ALA A 58 -2.10 -44.91 -11.78
N LEU A 59 -2.91 -43.87 -12.02
CA LEU A 59 -2.58 -42.50 -11.66
C LEU A 59 -2.66 -42.30 -10.14
N LEU A 60 -3.68 -42.85 -9.49
CA LEU A 60 -3.84 -42.76 -8.04
C LEU A 60 -2.69 -43.47 -7.31
N GLU A 61 -2.33 -44.68 -7.73
CA GLU A 61 -1.19 -45.43 -7.19
C GLU A 61 0.14 -44.68 -7.38
N GLU A 62 0.33 -44.02 -8.52
CA GLU A 62 1.49 -43.18 -8.78
C GLU A 62 1.54 -41.97 -7.83
N ILE A 63 0.41 -41.32 -7.54
CA ILE A 63 0.32 -40.22 -6.58
C ILE A 63 0.68 -40.68 -5.16
N MET A 64 0.36 -41.93 -4.80
CA MET A 64 0.65 -42.47 -3.47
C MET A 64 2.16 -42.75 -3.23
N LYS A 65 3.01 -42.74 -4.27
CA LYS A 65 4.44 -43.06 -4.14
C LYS A 65 5.22 -41.93 -3.47
N GLU A 66 6.21 -42.31 -2.67
CA GLU A 66 7.17 -41.38 -2.07
C GLU A 66 7.91 -40.55 -3.12
N SER A 67 8.29 -41.16 -4.25
CA SER A 67 8.93 -40.48 -5.38
C SER A 67 8.11 -39.31 -5.93
N THR A 68 6.78 -39.43 -5.96
CA THR A 68 5.90 -38.34 -6.42
C THR A 68 5.90 -37.19 -5.41
N THR A 69 5.84 -37.48 -4.12
CA THR A 69 5.95 -36.44 -3.07
C THR A 69 7.30 -35.72 -3.15
N ASP A 70 8.39 -36.46 -3.36
CA ASP A 70 9.73 -35.89 -3.53
C ASP A 70 9.82 -34.98 -4.77
N GLU A 71 9.30 -35.43 -5.92
CA GLU A 71 9.26 -34.64 -7.14
C GLU A 71 8.46 -33.33 -6.93
N VAL A 72 7.32 -33.41 -6.24
CA VAL A 72 6.48 -32.24 -5.93
C VAL A 72 7.23 -31.24 -5.05
N LEU A 73 7.89 -31.73 -3.99
CA LEU A 73 8.59 -30.88 -3.02
C LEU A 73 9.96 -30.39 -3.51
N SER A 74 10.56 -31.03 -4.53
CA SER A 74 11.88 -30.65 -5.07
C SER A 74 11.98 -29.18 -5.49
N ILE A 75 10.87 -28.57 -5.92
CA ILE A 75 10.82 -27.14 -6.28
C ILE A 75 11.06 -26.22 -5.08
N CYS A 76 10.69 -26.66 -3.87
CA CYS A 76 10.81 -25.88 -2.64
C CYS A 76 12.26 -25.76 -2.19
N GLU A 77 13.08 -26.78 -2.46
CA GLU A 77 14.52 -26.75 -2.14
C GLU A 77 15.31 -25.77 -3.00
N ARG A 78 14.82 -25.52 -4.21
CA ARG A 78 15.43 -24.61 -5.19
C ARG A 78 14.96 -23.17 -5.02
N TRP A 79 13.97 -22.93 -4.16
CA TRP A 79 13.43 -21.60 -3.87
C TRP A 79 14.26 -20.92 -2.77
N SER A 80 14.89 -19.79 -3.11
CA SER A 80 15.82 -19.08 -2.23
C SER A 80 15.27 -17.79 -1.61
N SER A 81 14.12 -17.28 -2.09
CA SER A 81 13.53 -16.02 -1.59
C SER A 81 12.57 -16.25 -0.43
N VAL A 82 12.49 -15.28 0.48
CA VAL A 82 11.57 -15.28 1.63
C VAL A 82 10.22 -14.63 1.31
N SER A 83 10.07 -14.09 0.11
CA SER A 83 8.91 -13.33 -0.35
C SER A 83 7.68 -14.21 -0.61
N HIS A 84 6.49 -13.74 -0.17
CA HIS A 84 5.20 -14.37 -0.48
C HIS A 84 4.88 -14.26 -1.97
N LEU A 85 4.73 -15.40 -2.66
CA LEU A 85 4.35 -15.43 -4.07
C LEU A 85 2.84 -15.55 -4.24
N ASP A 86 2.27 -14.74 -5.13
CA ASP A 86 0.91 -14.93 -5.62
C ASP A 86 0.88 -16.08 -6.65
N ILE A 87 -0.20 -16.84 -6.67
CA ILE A 87 -0.42 -17.92 -7.64
C ILE A 87 -0.46 -17.38 -9.08
N GLU A 88 -0.96 -16.16 -9.27
CA GLU A 88 -0.94 -15.50 -10.57
C GLU A 88 0.46 -15.23 -11.11
N ASP A 89 1.43 -14.96 -10.23
CA ASP A 89 2.83 -14.76 -10.65
C ASP A 89 3.51 -16.11 -10.89
N ILE A 90 3.24 -17.09 -10.04
CA ILE A 90 3.76 -18.45 -10.20
C ILE A 90 3.30 -19.03 -11.55
N ILE A 91 2.00 -18.95 -11.88
CA ILE A 91 1.48 -19.51 -13.12
C ILE A 91 2.02 -18.82 -14.38
N ARG A 92 2.40 -17.54 -14.29
CA ARG A 92 3.01 -16.79 -15.42
C ARG A 92 4.44 -17.24 -15.74
N SER A 93 5.13 -17.88 -14.81
CA SER A 93 6.50 -18.37 -15.07
C SER A 93 6.52 -19.45 -16.15
N SER A 94 7.64 -19.55 -16.86
CA SER A 94 7.79 -20.43 -18.04
C SER A 94 7.58 -21.91 -17.75
N ILE A 95 7.87 -22.38 -16.54
CA ILE A 95 7.66 -23.78 -16.18
C ILE A 95 6.17 -24.13 -16.04
N PHE A 96 5.38 -23.20 -15.49
CA PHE A 96 3.96 -23.41 -15.25
C PHE A 96 3.12 -23.02 -16.47
N ASN A 97 3.35 -21.87 -17.09
CA ASN A 97 2.56 -21.38 -18.24
C ASN A 97 2.68 -22.23 -19.51
N ARG A 98 3.70 -23.11 -19.60
CA ARG A 98 3.88 -24.08 -20.69
C ARG A 98 3.20 -25.42 -20.41
N SER A 99 2.97 -25.74 -19.14
CA SER A 99 2.45 -27.04 -18.70
C SER A 99 0.98 -26.96 -18.29
N LEU A 100 0.58 -25.83 -17.71
CA LEU A 100 -0.72 -25.57 -17.11
C LEU A 100 -1.39 -24.38 -17.77
N LYS A 101 -2.69 -24.48 -17.93
CA LYS A 101 -3.57 -23.40 -18.36
C LYS A 101 -4.51 -23.02 -17.23
N LEU A 102 -4.48 -21.75 -16.81
CA LEU A 102 -5.51 -21.17 -15.94
C LEU A 102 -6.82 -21.05 -16.71
N LEU A 103 -7.90 -21.60 -16.16
CA LEU A 103 -9.24 -21.49 -16.75
C LEU A 103 -10.04 -20.36 -16.11
N VAL A 104 -10.07 -20.32 -14.78
CA VAL A 104 -10.86 -19.35 -14.01
C VAL A 104 -10.27 -19.20 -12.61
N VAL A 105 -10.44 -18.01 -12.05
CA VAL A 105 -10.21 -17.75 -10.62
C VAL A 105 -11.57 -17.61 -9.95
N ASP A 106 -11.83 -18.46 -8.96
CA ASP A 106 -13.07 -18.46 -8.19
C ASP A 106 -12.82 -17.88 -6.81
N TYR A 107 -13.74 -17.04 -6.33
CA TYR A 107 -13.68 -16.47 -4.98
C TYR A 107 -14.89 -16.95 -4.20
N GLY A 108 -14.64 -17.48 -3.00
CA GLY A 108 -15.69 -18.05 -2.17
C GLY A 108 -15.41 -17.87 -0.69
N ARG A 109 -16.42 -18.09 0.14
CA ARG A 109 -16.25 -18.14 1.59
C ARG A 109 -15.55 -19.44 1.97
N SER A 110 -14.65 -19.40 2.94
CA SER A 110 -13.96 -20.57 3.50
C SER A 110 -14.87 -21.40 4.42
N ASP A 111 -16.04 -21.79 3.89
CA ASP A 111 -17.03 -22.64 4.53
C ASP A 111 -17.39 -23.82 3.62
N TYR A 112 -18.11 -24.80 4.17
CA TYR A 112 -18.55 -25.99 3.43
C TYR A 112 -19.28 -25.65 2.12
N SER A 113 -20.11 -24.60 2.13
CA SER A 113 -20.89 -24.18 0.95
C SER A 113 -20.00 -23.62 -0.15
N GLY A 114 -18.96 -22.84 0.22
CA GLY A 114 -18.00 -22.27 -0.70
C GLY A 114 -17.17 -23.34 -1.38
N PHE A 115 -16.65 -24.29 -0.60
CA PHE A 115 -15.88 -25.40 -1.15
C PHE A 115 -16.74 -26.34 -2.01
N THR A 116 -18.01 -26.55 -1.65
CA THR A 116 -18.92 -27.35 -2.50
C THR A 116 -19.11 -26.70 -3.88
N ARG A 117 -19.32 -25.37 -3.94
CA ARG A 117 -19.43 -24.65 -5.23
C ARG A 117 -18.14 -24.74 -6.06
N LEU A 118 -16.97 -24.62 -5.40
CA LEU A 118 -15.68 -24.77 -6.07
C LEU A 118 -15.53 -26.18 -6.66
N LEU A 119 -15.81 -27.21 -5.88
CA LEU A 119 -15.67 -28.62 -6.30
C LEU A 119 -16.68 -28.98 -7.39
N GLU A 120 -17.89 -28.42 -7.37
CA GLU A 120 -18.86 -28.56 -8.46
C GLU A 120 -18.33 -27.99 -9.78
N ARG A 121 -17.69 -26.82 -9.75
CA ARG A 121 -17.07 -26.23 -10.95
C ARG A 121 -15.89 -27.06 -11.44
N LEU A 122 -15.02 -27.47 -10.52
CA LEU A 122 -13.86 -28.32 -10.83
C LEU A 122 -14.30 -29.63 -11.50
N ARG A 123 -15.32 -30.27 -10.91
CA ARG A 123 -15.97 -31.45 -11.47
C ARG A 123 -16.53 -31.22 -12.86
N ASN A 124 -17.28 -30.14 -13.05
CA ASN A 124 -17.89 -29.83 -14.35
C ASN A 124 -16.82 -29.66 -15.43
N GLU A 125 -15.68 -29.03 -15.11
CA GLU A 125 -14.56 -28.90 -16.03
C GLU A 125 -13.86 -30.25 -16.31
N SER A 126 -13.65 -31.09 -15.29
CA SER A 126 -13.12 -32.45 -15.49
C SER A 126 -14.03 -33.28 -16.41
N ASN A 127 -15.34 -33.29 -16.12
CA ASN A 127 -16.33 -34.05 -16.89
C ASN A 127 -16.47 -33.54 -18.33
N ARG A 128 -16.43 -32.22 -18.53
CA ARG A 128 -16.47 -31.61 -19.87
C ARG A 128 -15.26 -32.01 -20.73
N ARG A 129 -14.10 -32.20 -20.10
CA ARG A 129 -12.84 -32.51 -20.78
C ARG A 129 -12.55 -34.02 -20.88
N GLY A 130 -13.19 -34.84 -20.05
CA GLY A 130 -12.84 -36.24 -19.86
C GLY A 130 -11.41 -36.44 -19.35
N LYS A 131 -10.90 -35.46 -18.59
CA LYS A 131 -9.54 -35.40 -18.05
C LYS A 131 -9.57 -34.76 -16.66
N SER A 132 -8.52 -34.96 -15.88
CA SER A 132 -8.39 -34.39 -14.55
C SER A 132 -8.22 -32.87 -14.60
N SER A 133 -8.64 -32.21 -13.52
CA SER A 133 -8.44 -30.78 -13.29
C SER A 133 -8.00 -30.53 -11.85
N CYS A 134 -7.41 -29.37 -11.59
CA CYS A 134 -6.93 -29.00 -10.26
C CYS A 134 -7.39 -27.59 -9.89
N ALA A 135 -7.80 -27.38 -8.64
CA ALA A 135 -7.96 -26.07 -8.04
C ALA A 135 -6.80 -25.83 -7.06
N VAL A 136 -6.01 -24.80 -7.29
CA VAL A 136 -5.03 -24.31 -6.31
C VAL A 136 -5.75 -23.31 -5.41
N ILE A 137 -5.97 -23.71 -4.16
CA ILE A 137 -6.78 -22.99 -3.18
C ILE A 137 -5.86 -22.22 -2.27
N THR A 138 -5.98 -20.89 -2.30
CA THR A 138 -5.22 -19.97 -1.47
C THR A 138 -6.13 -19.35 -0.42
N ARG A 139 -5.71 -19.45 0.83
CA ARG A 139 -6.23 -18.71 1.98
C ARG A 139 -5.04 -18.35 2.87
N PRO A 140 -4.47 -17.15 2.74
CA PRO A 140 -3.19 -16.82 3.36
C PRO A 140 -3.16 -17.13 4.88
N PRO A 141 -2.11 -17.79 5.38
CA PRO A 141 -0.88 -18.21 4.68
C PRO A 141 -0.95 -19.60 4.02
N GLU A 142 -2.12 -20.24 3.96
CA GLU A 142 -2.29 -21.63 3.54
C GLU A 142 -2.61 -21.74 2.05
N ILE A 143 -1.85 -22.59 1.34
CA ILE A 143 -2.09 -22.91 -0.07
C ILE A 143 -2.05 -24.43 -0.24
N VAL A 144 -3.10 -24.99 -0.84
CA VAL A 144 -3.23 -26.43 -1.12
C VAL A 144 -3.67 -26.67 -2.56
N ALA A 145 -3.31 -27.82 -3.13
CA ALA A 145 -3.82 -28.25 -4.43
C ALA A 145 -4.95 -29.26 -4.23
N CYS A 146 -6.09 -29.06 -4.89
CA CYS A 146 -7.22 -29.98 -4.87
C CYS A 146 -7.51 -30.48 -6.29
N LEU A 147 -7.22 -31.74 -6.56
CA LEU A 147 -7.42 -32.39 -7.85
C LEU A 147 -8.77 -33.10 -7.89
N CYS A 148 -9.46 -32.98 -9.02
CA CYS A 148 -10.59 -33.82 -9.41
C CYS A 148 -10.08 -34.78 -10.49
N ILE A 149 -9.74 -36.01 -10.07
CA ILE A 149 -9.20 -37.06 -10.91
C ILE A 149 -10.31 -37.70 -11.74
N SER A 150 -10.11 -37.76 -13.05
CA SER A 150 -11.00 -38.45 -13.97
C SER A 150 -10.81 -39.97 -13.84
N HIS A 151 -11.77 -40.66 -13.21
CA HIS A 151 -11.71 -42.10 -12.96
C HIS A 151 -12.92 -42.84 -13.59
N PRO A 152 -12.76 -44.08 -14.10
CA PRO A 152 -13.86 -44.86 -14.67
C PRO A 152 -15.04 -45.10 -13.71
N ASP A 153 -14.75 -45.32 -12.43
CA ASP A 153 -15.74 -45.58 -11.38
C ASP A 153 -16.39 -44.30 -10.78
N GLY A 154 -16.12 -43.14 -11.36
CA GLY A 154 -16.68 -41.85 -10.93
C GLY A 154 -15.61 -40.83 -10.55
N GLU A 155 -15.96 -39.92 -9.65
CA GLU A 155 -15.10 -38.79 -9.30
C GLU A 155 -14.24 -39.13 -8.09
N PHE A 156 -12.93 -38.89 -8.20
CA PHE A 156 -11.98 -39.03 -7.10
C PHE A 156 -11.32 -37.68 -6.84
N TYR A 157 -11.27 -37.29 -5.58
CA TYR A 157 -10.66 -36.04 -5.17
C TYR A 157 -9.37 -36.31 -4.41
N VAL A 158 -8.32 -35.59 -4.76
CA VAL A 158 -7.02 -35.69 -4.09
C VAL A 158 -6.58 -34.30 -3.66
N ILE A 159 -6.33 -34.11 -2.37
CA ILE A 159 -5.78 -32.86 -1.84
C ILE A 159 -4.31 -33.09 -1.56
N PHE A 160 -3.45 -32.18 -2.01
CA PHE A 160 -2.07 -32.10 -1.59
C PHE A 160 -1.90 -30.92 -0.64
N ASP A 161 -1.49 -31.22 0.60
CA ASP A 161 -1.11 -30.22 1.59
C ASP A 161 0.37 -30.36 1.90
N SER A 162 1.14 -29.31 1.62
CA SER A 162 2.58 -29.26 1.85
C SER A 162 2.96 -28.96 3.30
N HIS A 163 2.00 -28.57 4.14
CA HIS A 163 2.21 -28.27 5.55
C HIS A 163 2.12 -29.53 6.42
N PRO A 164 2.99 -29.68 7.43
CA PRO A 164 2.76 -30.63 8.50
C PRO A 164 1.52 -30.24 9.32
N ARG A 165 0.67 -31.23 9.64
CA ARG A 165 -0.57 -31.04 10.41
C ARG A 165 -0.52 -31.88 11.68
N PRO A 166 -0.43 -31.27 12.89
CA PRO A 166 -0.25 -32.00 14.15
C PRO A 166 -1.25 -33.13 14.41
N GLY A 167 -2.48 -32.99 13.93
CA GLY A 167 -3.55 -33.98 14.12
C GLY A 167 -3.74 -34.99 12.99
N ALA A 168 -3.02 -34.88 11.88
CA ALA A 168 -3.22 -35.73 10.69
C ALA A 168 -1.90 -36.27 10.11
N HIS A 169 -0.94 -35.39 9.85
CA HIS A 169 0.38 -35.71 9.31
C HIS A 169 1.43 -34.76 9.94
N PRO A 170 1.81 -35.00 11.21
CA PRO A 170 2.50 -34.03 12.06
C PRO A 170 3.86 -33.57 11.55
N ASP A 171 4.56 -34.39 10.77
CA ASP A 171 5.94 -34.14 10.33
C ASP A 171 6.10 -34.20 8.80
N SER A 172 5.01 -34.14 8.03
CA SER A 172 5.10 -34.30 6.57
C SER A 172 3.98 -33.60 5.80
N ALA A 173 4.29 -33.29 4.54
CA ALA A 173 3.28 -33.05 3.52
C ALA A 173 2.49 -34.34 3.28
N ALA A 174 1.25 -34.19 2.84
CA ALA A 174 0.39 -35.34 2.60
C ALA A 174 -0.50 -35.19 1.37
N PHE A 175 -0.82 -36.35 0.79
CA PHE A 175 -1.91 -36.52 -0.14
C PHE A 175 -3.12 -37.10 0.60
N ILE A 176 -4.27 -36.42 0.50
CA ILE A 176 -5.53 -36.82 1.12
C ILE A 176 -6.51 -37.21 0.04
N PHE A 177 -6.86 -38.50 0.01
CA PHE A 177 -7.73 -39.11 -0.98
C PHE A 177 -9.16 -39.14 -0.46
N ASN A 178 -10.10 -38.65 -1.25
CA ASN A 178 -11.53 -38.57 -0.93
C ASN A 178 -12.37 -39.07 -2.11
N LYS A 179 -13.40 -39.86 -1.86
CA LYS A 179 -14.31 -40.35 -2.91
C LYS A 179 -15.40 -39.34 -3.30
N SER A 180 -15.72 -38.36 -2.46
CA SER A 180 -16.88 -37.49 -2.70
C SER A 180 -16.57 -36.03 -2.48
N ALA A 181 -17.21 -35.17 -3.28
CA ALA A 181 -17.16 -33.72 -3.10
C ALA A 181 -17.61 -33.31 -1.69
N PHE A 182 -18.54 -34.06 -1.08
CA PHE A 182 -18.99 -33.85 0.29
C PHE A 182 -17.84 -34.03 1.30
N ALA A 183 -17.12 -35.15 1.23
CA ALA A 183 -15.99 -35.43 2.11
C ALA A 183 -14.87 -34.40 1.90
N THR A 184 -14.55 -34.09 0.64
CA THR A 184 -13.54 -33.10 0.28
C THR A 184 -13.90 -31.69 0.75
N ALA A 185 -15.15 -31.23 0.55
CA ALA A 185 -15.60 -29.92 1.02
C ALA A 185 -15.57 -29.83 2.54
N THR A 186 -15.96 -30.91 3.24
CA THR A 186 -15.89 -30.99 4.70
C THR A 186 -14.45 -30.88 5.18
N TYR A 187 -13.55 -31.65 4.57
CA TYR A 187 -12.12 -31.61 4.88
C TYR A 187 -11.53 -30.21 4.66
N LEU A 188 -11.77 -29.60 3.48
CA LEU A 188 -11.29 -28.25 3.17
C LEU A 188 -11.86 -27.19 4.12
N SER A 189 -13.13 -27.31 4.51
CA SER A 189 -13.75 -26.37 5.47
C SER A 189 -13.19 -26.47 6.88
N ASN A 190 -12.71 -27.66 7.28
CA ASN A 190 -12.06 -27.86 8.56
C ASN A 190 -10.59 -27.45 8.51
N LEU A 191 -9.89 -27.74 7.41
CA LEU A 191 -8.50 -27.37 7.18
C LEU A 191 -8.35 -25.85 7.12
N LEU A 192 -9.09 -25.22 6.22
CA LEU A 192 -9.05 -23.78 5.96
C LEU A 192 -10.11 -23.04 6.78
N ARG A 193 -10.31 -23.46 8.04
CA ARG A 193 -11.39 -22.93 8.90
C ARG A 193 -11.15 -21.48 9.31
N TYR A 194 -12.19 -20.68 9.19
CA TYR A 194 -12.25 -19.31 9.71
C TYR A 194 -12.88 -19.25 11.09
N ASP A 195 -12.23 -18.54 12.02
CA ASP A 195 -12.82 -18.25 13.33
C ASP A 195 -13.65 -16.96 13.26
N SER A 196 -14.98 -17.14 13.21
CA SER A 196 -15.94 -16.04 13.19
C SER A 196 -15.97 -15.21 14.48
N SER A 197 -15.34 -15.65 15.56
CA SER A 197 -15.25 -14.89 16.82
C SER A 197 -14.18 -13.79 16.79
N LEU A 198 -13.23 -13.84 15.85
CA LEU A 198 -12.27 -12.76 15.59
C LEU A 198 -12.89 -11.56 14.83
N VAL A 199 -14.21 -11.62 14.57
CA VAL A 199 -14.96 -10.79 13.62
C VAL A 199 -16.06 -9.97 14.30
N SER A 200 -16.25 -10.17 15.61
CA SER A 200 -17.24 -9.41 16.38
C SER A 200 -16.88 -7.93 16.57
N ASP A 201 -15.71 -7.48 16.10
CA ASP A 201 -15.35 -6.07 16.03
C ASP A 201 -15.96 -5.42 14.78
N ARG A 202 -16.95 -4.56 14.99
CA ARG A 202 -17.74 -3.88 13.94
C ARG A 202 -16.97 -2.85 13.11
N ASP A 203 -15.71 -2.58 13.45
CA ASP A 203 -14.89 -1.54 12.84
C ASP A 203 -14.04 -2.01 11.63
N PHE A 204 -14.01 -3.32 11.31
CA PHE A 204 -13.20 -3.90 10.23
C PHE A 204 -14.04 -4.63 9.15
N GLY A 205 -15.17 -4.06 8.75
CA GLY A 205 -16.16 -4.75 7.92
C GLY A 205 -15.65 -5.35 6.59
N TRP A 206 -14.75 -4.68 5.87
CA TRP A 206 -14.33 -5.13 4.52
C TRP A 206 -12.98 -5.87 4.50
N GLN A 207 -12.01 -5.47 5.32
CA GLN A 207 -10.71 -6.17 5.45
C GLN A 207 -10.90 -7.57 6.06
N THR A 208 -11.83 -7.72 7.00
CA THR A 208 -12.14 -8.99 7.66
C THR A 208 -12.97 -9.92 6.78
N GLN A 209 -13.73 -9.37 5.83
CA GLN A 209 -14.48 -10.17 4.84
C GLN A 209 -13.54 -10.86 3.84
N LEU A 210 -12.36 -10.29 3.56
CA LEU A 210 -11.31 -10.92 2.75
C LEU A 210 -10.64 -12.11 3.47
N LEU A 211 -10.55 -12.10 4.80
CA LEU A 211 -9.93 -13.17 5.61
C LEU A 211 -10.82 -14.42 5.79
N GLY A 212 -12.14 -14.24 5.63
CA GLY A 212 -13.12 -15.33 5.60
C GLY A 212 -13.31 -15.95 4.21
N ASN A 213 -12.59 -15.46 3.21
CA ASN A 213 -12.68 -15.93 1.82
C ASN A 213 -11.42 -16.70 1.40
N PHE A 214 -11.59 -17.58 0.43
CA PHE A 214 -10.51 -18.23 -0.32
C PHE A 214 -10.57 -17.79 -1.78
N SER A 215 -9.43 -17.92 -2.47
CA SER A 215 -9.35 -17.88 -3.93
C SER A 215 -8.95 -19.26 -4.47
N GLY A 216 -9.71 -19.80 -5.42
CA GLY A 216 -9.43 -21.06 -6.08
C GLY A 216 -9.05 -20.83 -7.54
N HIS A 217 -7.79 -21.10 -7.89
CA HIS A 217 -7.28 -21.01 -9.26
C HIS A 217 -7.46 -22.36 -9.96
N LEU A 218 -8.43 -22.46 -10.87
CA LEU A 218 -8.69 -23.69 -11.61
C LEU A 218 -7.70 -23.81 -12.78
N VAL A 219 -6.90 -24.86 -12.74
CA VAL A 219 -5.85 -25.16 -13.72
C VAL A 219 -6.07 -26.54 -14.35
N VAL A 220 -5.69 -26.65 -15.61
CA VAL A 220 -5.71 -27.90 -16.39
C VAL A 220 -4.42 -28.06 -17.17
N ALA A 221 -4.11 -29.27 -17.63
CA ALA A 221 -3.01 -29.50 -18.56
C ALA A 221 -3.22 -28.70 -19.85
N GLN A 222 -2.17 -28.03 -20.33
CA GLN A 222 -2.18 -27.34 -21.61
C GLN A 222 -2.12 -28.35 -22.78
N ALA A 223 -2.94 -28.12 -23.80
CA ALA A 223 -2.92 -28.88 -25.05
C ALA A 223 -1.95 -28.22 -26.04
N ASP A 224 -1.25 -29.05 -26.81
CA ASP A 224 -0.40 -28.68 -27.97
C ASP A 224 0.86 -27.88 -27.69
N THR A 225 1.84 -28.56 -27.08
CA THR A 225 3.25 -28.34 -27.40
C THR A 225 3.92 -29.71 -27.48
N GLU A 226 4.60 -29.97 -28.59
CA GLU A 226 5.55 -31.07 -28.76
C GLU A 226 6.62 -30.92 -27.67
N LEU A 227 6.49 -31.68 -26.58
CA LEU A 227 7.49 -31.77 -25.52
C LEU A 227 8.46 -32.92 -25.80
N GLU A 228 8.71 -33.23 -27.08
CA GLU A 228 9.76 -34.18 -27.47
C GLU A 228 11.12 -33.51 -27.24
N GLY A 229 11.88 -34.00 -26.25
CA GLY A 229 13.21 -33.49 -25.88
C GLY A 229 13.26 -32.59 -24.63
N ALA A 230 12.13 -32.42 -23.93
CA ALA A 230 12.02 -31.49 -22.80
C ALA A 230 12.65 -31.96 -21.48
N GLU A 231 12.95 -33.26 -21.27
CA GLU A 231 13.50 -33.75 -20.00
C GLU A 231 14.89 -33.20 -19.69
N TYR A 232 15.76 -33.02 -20.70
CA TYR A 232 17.11 -32.48 -20.50
C TYR A 232 17.11 -30.98 -20.18
N TRP A 233 16.15 -30.22 -20.72
CA TRP A 233 16.00 -28.79 -20.47
C TRP A 233 15.05 -28.47 -19.32
N ALA A 234 14.29 -29.44 -18.79
CA ALA A 234 13.29 -29.21 -17.75
C ALA A 234 13.91 -28.69 -16.46
N SER A 235 15.05 -29.25 -16.02
CA SER A 235 15.73 -28.77 -14.80
C SER A 235 16.32 -27.37 -14.99
N THR A 236 16.97 -27.12 -16.13
CA THR A 236 17.57 -25.80 -16.42
C THR A 236 16.50 -24.73 -16.64
N ALA A 237 15.41 -25.05 -17.34
CA ALA A 237 14.28 -24.15 -17.51
C ALA A 237 13.54 -23.91 -16.19
N MET A 238 13.48 -24.92 -15.32
CA MET A 238 12.94 -24.79 -13.95
C MET A 238 13.80 -23.84 -13.12
N GLU A 239 15.11 -24.05 -13.07
CA GLU A 239 16.05 -23.18 -12.37
C GLU A 239 15.97 -21.73 -12.86
N ALA A 240 16.03 -21.51 -14.18
CA ALA A 240 15.90 -20.17 -14.75
C ALA A 240 14.52 -19.52 -14.46
N SER A 241 13.44 -20.32 -14.44
CA SER A 241 12.11 -19.83 -14.07
C SER A 241 12.03 -19.42 -12.60
N LEU A 242 12.65 -20.20 -11.71
CA LEU A 242 12.68 -19.93 -10.27
C LEU A 242 13.57 -18.73 -9.94
N GLU A 243 14.73 -18.61 -10.57
CA GLU A 243 15.59 -17.42 -10.44
C GLU A 243 14.87 -16.16 -10.94
N GLY A 244 14.19 -16.24 -12.09
CA GLY A 244 13.37 -15.14 -12.61
C GLY A 244 12.26 -14.74 -11.63
N LEU A 245 11.53 -15.72 -11.09
CA LEU A 245 10.50 -15.48 -10.08
C LEU A 245 11.06 -14.86 -8.79
N ALA A 246 12.21 -15.34 -8.31
CA ALA A 246 12.87 -14.80 -7.12
C ALA A 246 13.30 -13.34 -7.35
N LEU A 247 13.94 -13.04 -8.49
CA LEU A 247 14.32 -11.68 -8.85
C LEU A 247 13.10 -10.75 -8.95
N HIS A 248 11.99 -11.21 -9.52
CA HIS A 248 10.76 -10.42 -9.61
C HIS A 248 10.16 -10.15 -8.23
N ALA A 249 10.12 -11.17 -7.35
CA ALA A 249 9.61 -11.02 -5.98
C ALA A 249 10.49 -10.07 -5.16
N ASP A 250 11.81 -10.24 -5.22
CA ASP A 250 12.77 -9.38 -4.54
C ASP A 250 12.72 -7.94 -5.08
N GLN A 251 12.53 -7.75 -6.39
CA GLN A 251 12.35 -6.42 -6.99
C GLN A 251 11.06 -5.76 -6.48
N ALA A 252 9.97 -6.51 -6.35
CA ALA A 252 8.71 -5.99 -5.80
C ALA A 252 8.86 -5.60 -4.32
N GLN A 253 9.50 -6.45 -3.51
CA GLN A 253 9.79 -6.15 -2.11
C GLN A 253 10.70 -4.93 -1.97
N LEU A 254 11.80 -4.87 -2.71
CA LEU A 254 12.72 -3.73 -2.67
C LEU A 254 12.05 -2.43 -3.11
N LYS A 255 11.13 -2.47 -4.08
CA LYS A 255 10.33 -1.29 -4.45
C LYS A 255 9.45 -0.83 -3.30
N ALA A 256 8.72 -1.74 -2.66
CA ALA A 256 7.87 -1.43 -1.51
C ALA A 256 8.68 -0.89 -0.32
N GLU A 257 9.84 -1.49 -0.02
CA GLU A 257 10.76 -1.00 1.01
C GLU A 257 11.33 0.38 0.67
N ASN A 258 11.68 0.63 -0.59
CA ASN A 258 12.19 1.92 -1.03
C ASN A 258 11.12 3.01 -0.91
N GLU A 259 9.88 2.72 -1.28
CA GLU A 259 8.74 3.63 -1.06
C GLU A 259 8.52 3.93 0.43
N SER A 260 8.56 2.90 1.27
CA SER A 260 8.46 3.04 2.73
C SER A 260 9.60 3.88 3.32
N LEU A 261 10.85 3.60 2.93
CA LEU A 261 12.02 4.37 3.36
C LEU A 261 11.99 5.80 2.85
N LYS A 262 11.51 6.05 1.62
CA LYS A 262 11.28 7.40 1.09
C LYS A 262 10.28 8.16 1.97
N ALA A 263 9.18 7.52 2.36
CA ALA A 263 8.19 8.10 3.27
C ALA A 263 8.79 8.40 4.66
N ASP A 264 9.60 7.48 5.21
CA ASP A 264 10.29 7.69 6.48
C ASP A 264 11.34 8.81 6.42
N ILE A 265 12.11 8.91 5.33
CA ILE A 265 13.05 10.01 5.10
C ILE A 265 12.29 11.35 5.06
N ALA A 266 11.15 11.41 4.36
CA ALA A 266 10.32 12.61 4.33
C ALA A 266 9.81 12.98 5.74
N ARG A 267 9.34 11.99 6.51
CA ARG A 267 8.89 12.18 7.90
C ARG A 267 10.01 12.71 8.80
N LEU A 268 11.20 12.11 8.73
CA LEU A 268 12.36 12.53 9.53
C LEU A 268 12.83 13.93 9.14
N ARG A 269 12.81 14.28 7.85
CA ARG A 269 13.11 15.64 7.37
C ARG A 269 12.13 16.66 7.94
N ASP A 270 10.83 16.38 7.98
CA ASP A 270 9.84 17.26 8.61
C ASP A 270 10.07 17.41 10.12
N GLN A 271 10.38 16.30 10.81
CA GLN A 271 10.71 16.35 12.24
C GLN A 271 11.94 17.23 12.52
N ILE A 272 13.02 17.10 11.73
CA ILE A 272 14.20 17.96 11.83
C ILE A 272 13.83 19.42 11.59
N ALA A 273 13.03 19.72 10.56
CA ALA A 273 12.59 21.08 10.26
C ALA A 273 11.78 21.69 11.42
N ARG A 274 10.86 20.92 12.03
CA ARG A 274 10.09 21.36 13.20
C ARG A 274 10.97 21.67 14.40
N LEU A 275 11.95 20.83 14.69
CA LEU A 275 12.88 21.04 15.81
C LEU A 275 13.83 22.22 15.59
N GLN A 276 14.18 22.53 14.34
CA GLN A 276 15.05 23.66 14.01
C GLN A 276 14.30 25.02 13.96
N ARG A 277 12.97 25.04 13.80
CA ARG A 277 12.18 26.28 13.75
C ARG A 277 12.32 27.16 15.00
N PRO A 278 12.18 26.64 16.25
CA PRO A 278 12.39 27.45 17.45
C PRO A 278 13.82 27.97 17.57
N GLN A 279 14.81 27.16 17.18
CA GLN A 279 16.23 27.51 17.28
C GLN A 279 16.61 28.64 16.32
N ARG A 280 16.07 28.63 15.10
CA ARG A 280 16.20 29.74 14.12
C ARG A 280 15.42 30.99 14.54
N ALA A 281 14.21 30.84 15.09
CA ALA A 281 13.45 31.99 15.59
C ALA A 281 14.17 32.68 16.76
N GLN A 282 14.80 31.90 17.64
CA GLN A 282 15.56 32.40 18.78
C GLN A 282 16.88 33.08 18.35
N SER A 283 17.56 32.58 17.31
CA SER A 283 18.74 33.24 16.74
C SER A 283 18.36 34.59 16.12
N VAL A 284 17.33 34.64 15.27
CA VAL A 284 16.84 35.87 14.62
C VAL A 284 16.39 36.91 15.65
N TRP A 285 15.69 36.47 16.71
CA TRP A 285 15.25 37.37 17.78
C TRP A 285 16.42 37.92 18.62
N SER A 286 17.48 37.12 18.82
CA SER A 286 18.70 37.56 19.51
C SER A 286 19.53 38.54 18.69
N GLU A 287 19.49 38.42 17.37
CA GLU A 287 20.17 39.30 16.42
C GLU A 287 19.42 40.63 16.29
N ALA A 288 18.09 40.59 16.17
CA ALA A 288 17.24 41.78 16.15
C ALA A 288 17.34 42.61 17.45
N LYS A 289 17.54 41.96 18.60
CA LYS A 289 17.76 42.65 19.89
C LYS A 289 19.09 43.42 19.97
N ARG A 290 20.10 43.07 19.18
CA ARG A 290 21.36 43.83 19.13
C ARG A 290 21.28 45.08 18.25
N SER A 291 20.22 45.21 17.43
CA SER A 291 20.12 46.25 16.41
C SER A 291 19.24 47.45 16.77
N TYR A 292 18.59 47.48 17.94
CA TYR A 292 17.76 48.63 18.38
C TYR A 292 18.49 49.50 19.42
N PRO A 293 18.56 50.84 19.23
CA PRO A 293 19.08 51.76 20.25
C PRO A 293 18.06 51.99 21.37
N ALA A 294 18.55 52.19 22.60
CA ALA A 294 17.73 52.41 23.80
C ALA A 294 16.91 53.72 23.73
N PRO A 295 15.66 53.75 24.24
CA PRO A 295 14.87 54.99 24.31
C PRO A 295 15.36 55.88 25.47
N TYR A 296 15.32 57.20 25.23
CA TYR A 296 15.68 58.28 26.15
C TYR A 296 14.88 58.27 27.47
N PRO A 297 15.44 58.82 28.56
CA PRO A 297 14.74 58.99 29.83
C PRO A 297 13.94 60.30 29.82
N ASP A 298 12.69 60.26 30.27
CA ASP A 298 12.06 61.47 30.81
C ASP A 298 11.22 61.16 32.05
N ASP A 299 11.32 62.11 32.97
CA ASP A 299 10.95 62.12 34.37
C ASP A 299 9.44 62.16 34.58
N THR A 300 8.95 61.39 35.56
CA THR A 300 8.00 61.81 36.60
C THR A 300 7.63 60.64 37.51
N GLN A 301 7.81 60.83 38.82
CA GLN A 301 7.36 59.95 39.93
C GLN A 301 6.63 60.84 40.97
N PRO A 302 5.95 60.31 42.00
CA PRO A 302 5.25 59.01 42.13
C PRO A 302 3.85 59.17 42.78
N THR A 303 2.98 58.14 42.75
CA THR A 303 2.28 57.59 43.95
C THR A 303 1.24 56.50 43.63
N LYS A 304 1.46 55.35 44.29
CA LYS A 304 0.48 54.44 44.89
C LYS A 304 -0.64 53.84 44.01
N ARG A 305 -0.35 52.69 43.41
CA ARG A 305 -1.09 51.43 43.64
C ARG A 305 -0.34 50.23 43.02
N ALA A 306 0.64 49.74 43.78
CA ALA A 306 1.17 48.40 43.62
C ALA A 306 0.44 47.47 44.60
N SER A 307 -0.28 46.48 44.06
CA SER A 307 -0.56 45.16 44.63
C SER A 307 -1.74 44.57 43.87
N PHE A 308 -1.48 43.62 42.96
CA PHE A 308 -2.31 42.43 42.66
C PHE A 308 -1.84 41.61 41.45
N ILE A 309 -0.58 41.76 41.00
CA ILE A 309 0.05 40.80 40.08
C ILE A 309 1.43 40.43 40.61
N SER A 310 1.45 39.65 41.70
CA SER A 310 2.62 38.88 42.13
C SER A 310 2.13 37.65 42.89
N SER A 311 1.69 36.63 42.16
CA SER A 311 1.46 35.29 42.72
C SER A 311 1.45 34.17 41.67
N LEU A 312 2.18 34.30 40.56
CA LEU A 312 2.34 33.19 39.59
C LEU A 312 3.71 33.19 38.88
N ALA A 313 4.73 33.74 39.54
CA ALA A 313 6.12 33.73 39.07
C ALA A 313 7.08 33.01 40.04
N GLN A 314 6.57 32.09 40.88
CA GLN A 314 7.41 31.32 41.83
C GLN A 314 7.22 29.79 41.79
N GLN A 315 6.58 29.23 40.76
CA GLN A 315 6.54 27.76 40.57
C GLN A 315 6.93 27.34 39.14
N GLY A 316 8.04 27.88 38.64
CA GLY A 316 8.65 27.45 37.38
C GLY A 316 10.20 27.41 37.40
N SER A 317 10.80 27.50 38.59
CA SER A 317 12.26 27.57 38.77
C SER A 317 12.81 26.25 39.32
N SER A 318 12.61 25.16 38.58
CA SER A 318 13.27 23.87 38.83
C SER A 318 13.26 22.98 37.60
N ALA A 319 13.68 23.50 36.44
CA ALA A 319 14.02 22.67 35.27
C ALA A 319 15.01 23.30 34.28
N ILE A 320 15.69 24.39 34.64
CA ILE A 320 16.75 25.02 33.80
C ILE A 320 17.99 25.30 34.66
N ALA A 321 18.49 24.27 35.33
CA ALA A 321 19.74 24.34 36.09
C ALA A 321 20.65 23.09 35.98
N VAL A 322 20.34 22.12 35.10
CA VAL A 322 21.10 20.85 35.02
C VAL A 322 21.83 20.62 33.68
N ALA A 323 21.68 21.46 32.66
CA ALA A 323 22.30 21.22 31.35
C ALA A 323 23.32 22.29 30.90
N ARG A 324 24.07 22.90 31.84
CA ARG A 324 25.14 23.86 31.51
C ARG A 324 26.48 23.64 32.21
N SER A 325 26.73 22.43 32.73
CA SER A 325 27.97 22.11 33.46
C SER A 325 28.76 20.90 32.93
N TYR A 326 28.51 20.40 31.71
CA TYR A 326 29.26 19.23 31.17
C TYR A 326 29.83 19.38 29.75
N THR A 327 30.13 20.59 29.29
CA THR A 327 30.87 20.78 28.04
C THR A 327 31.96 21.84 28.19
N SER A 328 32.99 21.51 28.96
CA SER A 328 34.27 22.21 28.96
C SER A 328 35.37 21.33 29.54
N SER A 329 35.71 20.23 28.86
CA SER A 329 36.98 19.51 29.04
C SER A 329 37.11 18.33 28.06
N LEU A 330 37.46 18.62 26.80
CA LEU A 330 38.12 17.66 25.92
C LEU A 330 39.51 18.21 25.58
N SER A 331 40.52 17.66 26.26
CA SER A 331 41.90 17.63 25.76
C SER A 331 42.71 16.61 26.55
N ARG A 332 42.87 15.40 26.01
CA ARG A 332 44.15 14.66 25.92
C ARG A 332 43.95 13.25 25.36
N SER A 333 44.57 13.02 24.20
CA SER A 333 44.98 11.69 23.73
C SER A 333 46.17 11.18 24.55
N PRO A 334 46.39 9.86 24.59
CA PRO A 334 47.44 9.21 23.78
C PRO A 334 47.02 7.78 23.32
N SER A 335 47.68 6.96 22.51
CA SER A 335 48.69 7.02 21.44
C SER A 335 48.93 5.55 20.95
N GLN A 336 49.19 5.34 19.65
CA GLN A 336 49.90 4.19 19.01
C GLN A 336 49.18 2.81 19.00
N SER A 337 49.24 1.98 17.95
CA SER A 337 50.26 1.76 16.90
C SER A 337 49.67 1.25 15.56
N GLN A 338 50.36 1.58 14.46
CA GLN A 338 50.17 1.04 13.10
C GLN A 338 50.93 -0.29 12.88
N PRO A 339 50.82 -0.89 11.67
CA PRO A 339 51.96 -0.77 10.73
C PRO A 339 51.62 -0.38 9.27
N SER A 340 52.27 0.73 8.83
CA SER A 340 53.00 1.02 7.58
C SER A 340 52.58 0.47 6.18
N THR A 341 52.03 1.42 5.41
CA THR A 341 52.31 1.89 4.02
C THR A 341 53.38 1.23 3.11
N MET A 342 53.09 1.24 1.80
CA MET A 342 54.00 1.70 0.72
C MET A 342 53.24 2.60 -0.27
N LYS A 343 53.94 3.57 -0.86
CA LYS A 343 53.46 4.86 -1.37
C LYS A 343 53.14 4.84 -2.87
N SER A 344 52.20 5.69 -3.31
CA SER A 344 52.44 6.74 -4.32
C SER A 344 51.22 7.65 -4.53
N ALA A 345 51.53 8.94 -4.66
CA ALA A 345 50.72 10.09 -5.10
C ALA A 345 51.66 10.90 -6.06
N PRO A 346 51.24 11.96 -6.79
CA PRO A 346 50.02 12.75 -6.60
C PRO A 346 49.29 13.33 -7.85
N LEU A 347 48.04 13.76 -7.61
CA LEU A 347 47.34 15.01 -8.01
C LEU A 347 47.35 15.49 -9.49
N THR A 348 46.17 15.82 -10.05
CA THR A 348 45.57 17.19 -10.07
C THR A 348 44.36 17.33 -11.03
N SER A 349 43.34 18.03 -10.52
CA SER A 349 42.33 18.92 -11.15
C SER A 349 41.71 18.62 -12.53
N ALA A 350 40.40 18.35 -12.48
CA ALA A 350 39.28 19.05 -13.14
C ALA A 350 39.47 19.70 -14.52
N SER A 351 38.61 19.34 -15.49
CA SER A 351 37.54 20.21 -16.03
C SER A 351 36.76 19.57 -17.20
N SER A 352 35.43 19.51 -17.05
CA SER A 352 34.36 19.88 -17.99
C SER A 352 34.31 19.41 -19.47
N ARG A 353 33.07 19.05 -19.83
CA ARG A 353 32.28 19.41 -21.04
C ARG A 353 32.32 18.51 -22.28
N SER A 354 31.12 17.98 -22.53
CA SER A 354 30.55 17.49 -23.78
C SER A 354 30.60 18.55 -24.90
N SER A 355 30.99 18.12 -26.11
CA SER A 355 30.44 18.61 -27.38
C SER A 355 30.81 17.70 -28.55
N GLN A 356 29.75 17.25 -29.23
CA GLN A 356 29.64 17.03 -30.67
C GLN A 356 30.51 15.94 -31.32
N GLN A 357 29.89 14.77 -31.53
CA GLN A 357 30.32 13.79 -32.52
C GLN A 357 29.86 14.23 -33.92
N SER A 358 30.84 14.47 -34.79
CA SER A 358 30.69 14.66 -36.23
C SER A 358 30.75 13.32 -36.97
N VAL A 359 29.90 13.20 -38.00
CA VAL A 359 29.78 12.10 -38.97
C VAL A 359 31.11 11.83 -39.71
N PRO A 360 31.52 10.58 -39.98
CA PRO A 360 32.71 10.29 -40.79
C PRO A 360 32.42 10.34 -42.30
N THR A 361 33.29 11.07 -43.00
CA THR A 361 33.36 11.27 -44.45
C THR A 361 34.11 10.11 -45.14
N MET A 362 33.69 9.77 -46.37
CA MET A 362 34.33 8.81 -47.30
C MET A 362 35.80 9.15 -47.61
N PRO A 363 36.70 8.17 -47.80
CA PRO A 363 38.08 8.42 -48.21
C PRO A 363 38.26 8.50 -49.74
N SER A 364 39.20 9.34 -50.17
CA SER A 364 39.79 9.39 -51.53
C SER A 364 41.33 9.44 -51.40
N PRO A 365 42.13 9.34 -52.49
CA PRO A 365 42.97 8.19 -52.75
C PRO A 365 44.45 8.43 -52.40
N VAL A 366 45.15 7.36 -52.03
CA VAL A 366 46.58 7.40 -51.72
C VAL A 366 47.40 7.27 -53.01
N THR A 367 48.21 8.30 -53.30
CA THR A 367 49.29 8.29 -54.28
C THR A 367 50.50 7.52 -53.73
N VAL A 368 51.01 6.53 -54.46
CA VAL A 368 52.27 5.83 -54.13
C VAL A 368 53.23 5.98 -55.31
N ASP A 369 54.36 6.65 -55.06
CA ASP A 369 55.50 6.87 -55.97
C ASP A 369 56.59 5.78 -55.71
N PRO A 370 57.56 5.51 -56.60
CA PRO A 370 57.76 4.17 -57.13
C PRO A 370 59.25 3.79 -57.06
N THR A 371 59.72 3.20 -55.96
CA THR A 371 61.09 2.65 -55.94
C THR A 371 61.19 1.44 -55.05
N ASN A 372 60.92 0.26 -55.64
CA ASN A 372 61.66 -0.99 -55.45
C ASN A 372 61.00 -2.11 -56.28
N GLY A 373 60.95 -1.90 -57.60
CA GLY A 373 60.56 -2.93 -58.56
C GLY A 373 61.72 -3.85 -58.86
N ALA A 374 61.86 -4.94 -58.09
CA ALA A 374 62.58 -6.15 -58.50
C ALA A 374 62.46 -7.26 -57.45
N LYS A 375 61.28 -7.91 -57.32
CA LYS A 375 61.18 -9.36 -56.96
C LYS A 375 59.77 -9.95 -56.80
N ILE A 376 58.69 -9.28 -57.18
CA ILE A 376 57.34 -9.85 -57.06
C ILE A 376 56.55 -9.65 -58.36
N GLU A 377 57.19 -9.87 -59.51
CA GLU A 377 56.52 -9.98 -60.80
C GLU A 377 56.71 -11.41 -61.31
N ARG A 378 55.84 -12.32 -60.85
CA ARG A 378 55.49 -13.51 -61.65
C ARG A 378 54.23 -14.28 -61.24
N ASP A 379 53.61 -14.01 -60.08
CA ASP A 379 52.54 -14.90 -59.58
C ASP A 379 51.12 -14.32 -59.48
N LEU A 380 50.79 -13.17 -60.08
CA LEU A 380 49.43 -12.60 -59.99
C LEU A 380 48.75 -12.29 -61.33
N HIS A 381 49.19 -12.93 -62.41
CA HIS A 381 48.53 -12.87 -63.73
C HIS A 381 47.76 -14.15 -64.04
N ARG A 382 46.82 -14.53 -63.17
CA ARG A 382 45.79 -15.55 -63.49
C ARG A 382 44.55 -15.47 -62.61
N GLY A 383 43.74 -14.42 -62.76
CA GLY A 383 42.45 -14.31 -62.06
C GLY A 383 41.67 -13.01 -62.32
N TYR A 384 41.89 -12.34 -63.44
CA TYR A 384 41.15 -11.13 -63.84
C TYR A 384 40.08 -11.53 -64.85
N ASP A 385 38.86 -11.83 -64.38
CA ASP A 385 37.63 -11.61 -65.17
C ASP A 385 36.31 -11.76 -64.38
N GLU A 386 36.29 -12.33 -63.17
CA GLU A 386 35.01 -12.62 -62.46
C GLU A 386 34.59 -11.58 -61.40
N THR A 387 35.44 -10.63 -60.98
CA THR A 387 35.14 -9.73 -59.84
C THR A 387 34.68 -8.32 -60.20
N ALA A 388 34.68 -7.96 -61.49
CA ALA A 388 34.23 -6.65 -61.95
C ALA A 388 32.69 -6.55 -62.01
N ASP A 389 32.01 -7.64 -62.36
CA ASP A 389 30.55 -7.71 -62.44
C ASP A 389 29.89 -7.70 -61.05
N ASP A 390 30.48 -8.38 -60.06
CA ASP A 390 29.95 -8.42 -58.69
C ASP A 390 30.01 -7.04 -57.99
N LEU A 391 31.07 -6.27 -58.22
CA LEU A 391 31.20 -4.92 -57.67
C LEU A 391 30.22 -3.94 -58.33
N ALA A 392 30.01 -4.08 -59.65
CA ALA A 392 29.04 -3.28 -60.38
C ALA A 392 27.59 -3.58 -59.94
N PHE A 393 27.28 -4.86 -59.69
CA PHE A 393 25.98 -5.29 -59.17
C PHE A 393 25.72 -4.75 -57.75
N ALA A 394 26.70 -4.84 -56.84
CA ALA A 394 26.57 -4.33 -55.49
C ALA A 394 26.35 -2.80 -55.45
N LEU A 395 27.05 -2.04 -56.30
CA LEU A 395 26.87 -0.58 -56.41
C LEU A 395 25.49 -0.22 -56.97
N ALA A 396 24.99 -0.97 -57.96
CA ALA A 396 23.64 -0.78 -58.49
C ALA A 396 22.57 -1.04 -57.44
N GLN A 397 22.75 -2.09 -56.62
CA GLN A 397 21.83 -2.43 -55.55
C GLN A 397 21.83 -1.39 -54.42
N GLN A 398 23.01 -0.86 -54.06
CA GLN A 398 23.12 0.23 -53.08
C GLN A 398 22.42 1.51 -53.57
N HIS A 399 22.58 1.87 -54.85
CA HIS A 399 21.88 3.01 -55.45
C HIS A 399 20.35 2.86 -55.41
N MET A 400 19.83 1.65 -55.66
CA MET A 400 18.40 1.38 -55.56
C MET A 400 17.88 1.51 -54.12
N TYR A 401 18.61 0.99 -53.13
CA TYR A 401 18.23 1.15 -51.72
C TYR A 401 18.26 2.62 -51.28
N ASP A 402 19.27 3.39 -51.69
CA ASP A 402 19.36 4.81 -51.38
C ASP A 402 18.23 5.63 -52.02
N GLU A 403 17.80 5.24 -53.22
CA GLU A 403 16.69 5.90 -53.94
C GLU A 403 15.33 5.56 -53.30
N GLU A 404 15.09 4.30 -52.95
CA GLU A 404 13.90 3.86 -52.22
C GLU A 404 13.82 4.51 -50.82
N HIS A 405 14.95 4.64 -50.12
CA HIS A 405 15.00 5.33 -48.83
C HIS A 405 14.61 6.81 -48.97
N ARG A 406 15.11 7.50 -50.01
CA ARG A 406 14.74 8.89 -50.30
C ARG A 406 13.27 9.05 -50.69
N ASP A 407 12.68 8.07 -51.38
CA ASP A 407 11.25 8.06 -51.69
C ASP A 407 10.40 7.87 -50.43
N LEU A 408 10.78 6.96 -49.54
CA LEU A 408 10.11 6.73 -48.26
C LEU A 408 10.20 7.94 -47.32
N GLU A 409 11.35 8.63 -47.27
CA GLU A 409 11.51 9.86 -46.51
C GLU A 409 10.61 10.98 -47.05
N ARG A 410 10.54 11.15 -48.38
CA ARG A 410 9.63 12.12 -49.02
C ARG A 410 8.15 11.79 -48.74
N GLU A 411 7.77 10.52 -48.76
CA GLU A 411 6.40 10.10 -48.46
C GLU A 411 6.04 10.34 -46.98
N ARG A 412 6.97 10.05 -46.06
CA ARG A 412 6.81 10.33 -44.63
C ARG A 412 6.67 11.83 -44.34
N GLU A 413 7.47 12.68 -44.98
CA GLU A 413 7.34 14.14 -44.89
C GLU A 413 5.99 14.62 -45.45
N ARG A 414 5.52 14.04 -46.56
CA ARG A 414 4.22 14.37 -47.16
C ARG A 414 3.04 14.02 -46.24
N ILE A 415 3.10 12.87 -45.56
CA ILE A 415 2.07 12.44 -44.60
C ILE A 415 2.11 13.33 -43.34
N SER A 416 3.30 13.66 -42.83
CA SER A 416 3.49 14.53 -41.65
C SER A 416 2.88 15.93 -41.83
N LEU A 417 2.95 16.51 -43.03
CA LEU A 417 2.37 17.83 -43.35
C LEU A 417 0.84 17.83 -43.43
N SER A 418 0.20 16.67 -43.59
CA SER A 418 -1.25 16.56 -43.85
C SER A 418 -2.12 16.53 -42.58
N GLN A 419 -1.54 16.43 -41.38
CA GLN A 419 -2.26 16.30 -40.10
C GLN A 419 -1.69 17.22 -39.01
N SER A 420 -1.71 18.54 -39.25
CA SER A 420 -1.34 19.55 -38.24
C SER A 420 -2.57 20.16 -37.55
N PHE A 421 -2.48 20.41 -36.24
CA PHE A 421 -3.47 21.16 -35.47
C PHE A 421 -2.84 22.41 -34.85
N THR A 422 -3.64 23.39 -34.45
CA THR A 422 -3.15 24.60 -33.77
C THR A 422 -3.45 24.51 -32.28
N CYS A 423 -2.44 24.64 -31.43
CA CYS A 423 -2.60 24.58 -29.98
C CYS A 423 -3.20 25.90 -29.45
N ASN A 424 -4.23 25.83 -28.61
CA ASN A 424 -4.91 27.02 -28.08
C ASN A 424 -4.15 27.75 -26.93
N ILE A 425 -3.00 27.22 -26.50
CA ILE A 425 -2.17 27.85 -25.45
C ILE A 425 -0.99 28.60 -26.06
N CYS A 426 -0.16 27.95 -26.88
CA CYS A 426 0.97 28.60 -27.56
C CYS A 426 0.60 29.25 -28.89
N LEU A 427 -0.55 28.90 -29.48
CA LEU A 427 -1.02 29.36 -30.81
C LEU A 427 -0.16 28.87 -31.99
N ASP A 428 0.72 27.89 -31.77
CA ASP A 428 1.57 27.28 -32.80
C ASP A 428 0.92 26.05 -33.45
N ARG A 429 1.38 25.71 -34.67
CA ARG A 429 0.96 24.50 -35.39
C ARG A 429 1.83 23.31 -34.97
N HIS A 430 1.19 22.25 -34.49
CA HIS A 430 1.82 21.01 -34.03
C HIS A 430 1.33 19.81 -34.84
N SER A 431 2.12 18.73 -34.85
CA SER A 431 1.71 17.45 -35.42
C SER A 431 0.58 16.83 -34.59
N HIS A 432 -0.30 16.03 -35.19
CA HIS A 432 -1.34 15.33 -34.42
C HIS A 432 -0.77 14.29 -33.43
N GLU A 433 0.50 13.89 -33.58
CA GLU A 433 1.22 13.02 -32.63
C GLU A 433 1.58 13.77 -31.33
N ASP A 434 1.79 15.08 -31.41
CA ASP A 434 2.05 15.96 -30.27
C ASP A 434 0.76 16.48 -29.61
N ALA A 435 -0.41 16.01 -30.06
CA ALA A 435 -1.71 16.39 -29.53
C ALA A 435 -2.04 15.63 -28.24
N ALA A 436 -2.45 16.36 -27.21
CA ALA A 436 -3.07 15.83 -26.01
C ALA A 436 -4.52 16.33 -25.96
N GLN A 437 -5.48 15.41 -26.04
CA GLN A 437 -6.90 15.69 -25.98
C GLN A 437 -7.46 15.28 -24.62
N VAL A 438 -8.21 16.18 -23.97
CA VAL A 438 -8.83 15.91 -22.66
C VAL A 438 -10.13 15.12 -22.83
N ASP A 439 -10.28 14.01 -22.11
CA ASP A 439 -11.33 13.01 -22.31
C ASP A 439 -12.79 13.56 -22.29
N ASN A 440 -13.13 14.41 -21.33
CA ASN A 440 -14.53 14.84 -21.14
C ASN A 440 -14.91 16.13 -21.89
N CYS A 441 -13.96 17.04 -22.12
CA CYS A 441 -14.23 18.31 -22.83
C CYS A 441 -13.74 18.32 -24.28
N ALA A 442 -13.00 17.29 -24.71
CA ALA A 442 -12.42 17.13 -26.04
C ALA A 442 -11.49 18.28 -26.50
N HIS A 443 -11.08 19.15 -25.58
CA HIS A 443 -10.14 20.23 -25.85
C HIS A 443 -8.74 19.67 -26.11
N THR A 444 -8.12 20.12 -27.20
CA THR A 444 -6.81 19.64 -27.66
C THR A 444 -5.72 20.69 -27.45
N PHE A 445 -4.58 20.23 -26.94
CA PHE A 445 -3.39 21.02 -26.64
C PHE A 445 -2.14 20.33 -27.18
N CYS A 446 -1.05 21.06 -27.40
CA CYS A 446 0.24 20.38 -27.53
C CYS A 446 0.68 19.86 -26.16
N ARG A 447 1.35 18.70 -26.15
CA ARG A 447 1.79 18.00 -24.93
C ARG A 447 2.62 18.90 -24.01
N ASP A 448 3.44 19.77 -24.57
CA ASP A 448 4.30 20.68 -23.79
C ASP A 448 3.49 21.75 -23.04
N CYS A 449 2.49 22.36 -23.68
CA CYS A 449 1.68 23.40 -23.03
C CYS A 449 0.81 22.85 -21.90
N ILE A 450 0.15 21.71 -22.12
CA ILE A 450 -0.69 21.12 -21.08
C ILE A 450 0.18 20.56 -19.94
N ARG A 451 1.34 19.98 -20.23
CA ARG A 451 2.33 19.58 -19.22
C ARG A 451 2.77 20.77 -18.38
N GLY A 452 3.12 21.90 -19.01
CA GLY A 452 3.52 23.11 -18.32
C GLY A 452 2.42 23.67 -17.41
N HIS A 453 1.16 23.65 -17.85
CA HIS A 453 0.02 24.02 -17.01
C HIS A 453 -0.10 23.11 -15.79
N VAL A 454 -0.08 21.78 -15.99
CA VAL A 454 -0.19 20.80 -14.91
C VAL A 454 0.96 20.96 -13.90
N SER A 455 2.22 21.02 -14.35
CA SER A 455 3.38 21.29 -13.48
C SER A 455 3.24 22.61 -12.71
N SER A 456 2.69 23.66 -13.32
CA SER A 456 2.48 24.95 -12.65
C SER A 456 1.43 24.85 -11.52
N GLN A 457 0.32 24.15 -11.76
CA GLN A 457 -0.74 23.95 -10.77
C GLN A 457 -0.26 23.10 -9.59
N ILE A 458 0.50 22.04 -9.89
CA ILE A 458 1.19 21.17 -8.91
C ILE A 458 2.16 22.00 -8.05
N GLY A 459 3.00 22.83 -8.67
CA GLY A 459 3.94 23.70 -7.97
C GLY A 459 3.26 24.72 -7.05
N GLN A 460 2.06 25.15 -7.40
CA GLN A 460 1.22 26.04 -6.59
C GLN A 460 0.36 25.28 -5.54
N ARG A 461 0.45 23.94 -5.50
CA ARG A 461 -0.35 23.07 -4.62
C ARG A 461 -1.86 23.23 -4.82
N LEU A 462 -2.28 23.45 -6.06
CA LEU A 462 -3.69 23.63 -6.44
C LEU A 462 -4.26 22.31 -6.97
N TYR A 463 -5.37 21.87 -6.37
CA TYR A 463 -6.13 20.67 -6.75
C TYR A 463 -7.62 20.91 -6.45
N PRO A 464 -8.57 20.44 -7.28
CA PRO A 464 -8.39 19.65 -8.52
C PRO A 464 -7.84 20.47 -9.70
N ILE A 465 -7.03 19.82 -10.55
CA ILE A 465 -6.48 20.46 -11.75
C ILE A 465 -7.53 20.40 -12.87
N VAL A 466 -7.98 21.56 -13.33
CA VAL A 466 -9.00 21.69 -14.38
C VAL A 466 -8.41 22.04 -15.74
N CYS A 467 -9.15 21.71 -16.79
CA CYS A 467 -8.83 22.06 -18.17
C CYS A 467 -8.68 23.60 -18.34
N PRO A 468 -7.58 24.08 -18.93
CA PRO A 468 -7.33 25.53 -19.15
C PRO A 468 -8.43 26.22 -19.96
N LEU A 469 -8.96 25.56 -20.99
CA LEU A 469 -10.00 26.15 -21.86
C LEU A 469 -11.37 26.13 -21.19
N CYS A 470 -11.72 25.04 -20.52
CA CYS A 470 -12.96 25.00 -19.73
C CYS A 470 -13.03 26.10 -18.67
N SER A 471 -11.87 26.49 -18.11
CA SER A 471 -11.80 27.54 -17.09
C SER A 471 -12.00 28.95 -17.66
N THR A 472 -11.86 29.12 -18.97
CA THR A 472 -11.95 30.42 -19.67
C THR A 472 -13.23 30.55 -20.50
N GLU A 473 -13.86 29.43 -20.87
CA GLU A 473 -15.17 29.39 -21.52
C GLU A 473 -16.30 29.75 -20.53
N LYS A 474 -17.09 30.78 -20.85
CA LYS A 474 -18.29 31.16 -20.10
C LYS A 474 -19.49 30.27 -20.47
N GLY A 475 -19.34 28.95 -20.37
CA GLY A 475 -20.41 27.99 -20.63
C GLY A 475 -21.16 27.57 -19.36
N GLU A 476 -22.37 27.02 -19.49
CA GLU A 476 -23.15 26.42 -18.39
C GLU A 476 -22.57 25.07 -17.90
N ARG A 477 -21.46 24.60 -18.48
CA ARG A 477 -20.84 23.31 -18.17
C ARG A 477 -19.73 23.49 -17.14
N GLU A 478 -19.70 22.61 -16.14
CA GLU A 478 -18.65 22.61 -15.12
C GLU A 478 -17.26 22.32 -15.75
N PRO A 479 -16.20 22.99 -15.28
CA PRO A 479 -14.87 22.76 -15.79
C PRO A 479 -14.45 21.30 -15.63
N THR A 480 -13.97 20.68 -16.71
CA THR A 480 -13.48 19.30 -16.66
C THR A 480 -12.21 19.21 -15.83
N VAL A 481 -12.22 18.34 -14.81
CA VAL A 481 -11.04 17.94 -14.05
C VAL A 481 -10.21 16.96 -14.90
N LEU A 482 -8.89 17.16 -14.92
CA LEU A 482 -7.97 16.26 -15.61
C LEU A 482 -7.87 14.94 -14.86
N SER A 483 -8.07 13.82 -15.56
CA SER A 483 -8.00 12.47 -14.99
C SER A 483 -6.54 12.05 -14.69
N ASP A 484 -6.34 11.16 -13.72
CA ASP A 484 -5.03 10.56 -13.42
C ASP A 484 -4.41 9.91 -14.66
N GLY A 485 -5.19 9.12 -15.41
CA GLY A 485 -4.73 8.49 -16.65
C GLY A 485 -4.26 9.50 -17.71
N PHE A 486 -4.93 10.66 -17.82
CA PHE A 486 -4.48 11.74 -18.71
C PHE A 486 -3.16 12.35 -18.24
N VAL A 487 -3.03 12.63 -16.93
CA VAL A 487 -1.83 13.21 -16.32
C VAL A 487 -0.60 12.31 -16.46
N GLN A 488 -0.76 10.99 -16.26
CA GLN A 488 0.30 9.99 -16.48
C GLN A 488 0.83 10.02 -17.92
N GLN A 489 -0.08 10.21 -18.89
CA GLN A 489 0.28 10.24 -20.30
C GLN A 489 0.98 11.53 -20.73
N LEU A 490 1.07 12.58 -19.91
CA LEU A 490 1.72 13.86 -20.29
C LEU A 490 3.25 13.81 -20.19
N GLY A 491 3.81 12.82 -19.48
CA GLY A 491 5.26 12.73 -19.24
C GLY A 491 5.75 13.82 -18.28
N LEU A 492 5.11 13.95 -17.13
CA LEU A 492 5.60 14.81 -16.03
C LEU A 492 6.91 14.27 -15.44
N SER A 493 7.62 15.12 -14.70
CA SER A 493 8.75 14.66 -13.89
C SER A 493 8.28 13.74 -12.76
N GLU A 494 9.14 12.83 -12.31
CA GLU A 494 8.83 11.94 -11.18
C GLU A 494 8.47 12.76 -9.91
N GLU A 495 9.14 13.90 -9.71
CA GLU A 495 8.88 14.80 -8.58
C GLU A 495 7.50 15.47 -8.64
N ASP A 496 7.11 16.00 -9.82
CA ASP A 496 5.79 16.62 -10.00
C ASP A 496 4.67 15.60 -9.89
N TYR A 497 4.87 14.39 -10.43
CA TYR A 497 3.89 13.33 -10.38
C TYR A 497 3.63 12.84 -8.94
N VAL A 498 4.69 12.73 -8.12
CA VAL A 498 4.53 12.42 -6.68
C VAL A 498 3.70 13.50 -5.97
N ILE A 499 3.95 14.78 -6.27
CA ILE A 499 3.17 15.88 -5.68
C ILE A 499 1.70 15.84 -6.14
N PHE A 500 1.44 15.50 -7.40
CA PHE A 500 0.08 15.31 -7.91
C PHE A 500 -0.67 14.24 -7.13
N VAL A 501 -0.05 13.07 -6.91
CA VAL A 501 -0.64 11.98 -6.11
C VAL A 501 -0.84 12.42 -4.66
N GLU A 502 0.11 13.14 -4.04
CA GLU A 502 -0.07 13.70 -2.69
C GLU A 502 -1.29 14.63 -2.59
N LEU A 503 -1.46 15.53 -3.57
CA LEU A 503 -2.57 16.48 -3.62
C LEU A 503 -3.91 15.77 -3.83
N GLU A 504 -3.94 14.75 -4.70
CA GLU A 504 -5.10 13.89 -4.92
C GLU A 504 -5.48 13.15 -3.63
N MET A 505 -4.53 12.48 -2.96
CA MET A 505 -4.77 11.80 -1.69
C MET A 505 -5.23 12.75 -0.58
N ALA A 506 -4.68 13.98 -0.52
CA ALA A 506 -5.09 15.00 0.44
C ALA A 506 -6.50 15.56 0.16
N SER A 507 -7.02 15.38 -1.06
CA SER A 507 -8.41 15.74 -1.37
C SER A 507 -9.40 14.79 -0.68
N PHE A 508 -9.07 13.49 -0.59
CA PHE A 508 -9.93 12.46 0.01
C PHE A 508 -9.64 12.16 1.49
N SER A 509 -8.43 12.42 1.96
CA SER A 509 -8.00 12.06 3.32
C SER A 509 -7.62 13.28 4.17
N MET A 510 -7.80 13.16 5.48
CA MET A 510 -7.39 14.13 6.49
C MET A 510 -6.55 13.45 7.56
N LEU A 511 -5.47 14.10 7.99
CA LEU A 511 -4.65 13.63 9.10
C LEU A 511 -5.28 14.00 10.44
N LEU A 512 -5.64 13.01 11.24
CA LEU A 512 -6.07 13.17 12.63
C LEU A 512 -4.97 12.81 13.61
N HIS A 513 -4.99 13.46 14.77
CA HIS A 513 -4.04 13.22 15.84
C HIS A 513 -4.75 12.67 17.08
N CYS A 514 -4.35 11.47 17.52
CA CYS A 514 -4.89 10.85 18.71
C CYS A 514 -4.21 11.40 19.97
N ARG A 515 -4.97 12.14 20.79
CA ARG A 515 -4.50 12.62 22.11
C ARG A 515 -4.27 11.50 23.12
N GLY A 516 -4.74 10.29 22.80
CA GLY A 516 -4.70 9.12 23.67
C GLY A 516 -3.38 8.35 23.61
N CYS A 517 -2.73 8.33 22.44
CA CYS A 517 -1.45 7.67 22.20
C CYS A 517 -0.41 8.57 21.52
N ASP A 518 -0.71 9.86 21.34
CA ASP A 518 0.16 10.90 20.75
C ASP A 518 0.65 10.56 19.33
N LYS A 519 -0.13 9.78 18.58
CA LYS A 519 0.16 9.37 17.21
C LYS A 519 -0.89 9.89 16.24
N SER A 520 -0.47 10.18 15.02
CA SER A 520 -1.35 10.67 13.95
C SER A 520 -1.62 9.59 12.91
N PHE A 521 -2.81 9.64 12.30
CA PHE A 521 -3.27 8.67 11.30
C PHE A 521 -4.20 9.36 10.30
N PHE A 522 -4.28 8.82 9.08
CA PHE A 522 -5.18 9.34 8.04
C PHE A 522 -6.56 8.72 8.15
N VAL A 523 -7.59 9.52 7.90
CA VAL A 523 -8.99 9.10 7.76
C VAL A 523 -9.59 9.70 6.51
N VAL A 524 -10.54 8.99 5.90
CA VAL A 524 -11.31 9.48 4.76
C VAL A 524 -12.24 10.60 5.24
N LYS A 525 -12.29 11.73 4.51
CA LYS A 525 -13.09 12.90 4.91
C LYS A 525 -14.58 12.59 5.00
N ASP A 526 -15.12 11.86 4.03
CA ASP A 526 -16.54 11.49 3.99
C ASP A 526 -16.94 10.61 5.19
N GLU A 527 -16.08 9.66 5.58
CA GLU A 527 -16.29 8.86 6.78
C GLU A 527 -16.24 9.72 8.03
N LEU A 528 -15.24 10.59 8.15
CA LEU A 528 -15.11 11.52 9.27
C LEU A 528 -16.33 12.45 9.38
N ASP A 529 -16.92 12.87 8.27
CA ASP A 529 -18.11 13.72 8.24
C ASP A 529 -19.40 13.01 8.62
N SER A 530 -19.48 11.70 8.38
CA SER A 530 -20.63 10.87 8.76
C SER A 530 -20.67 10.48 10.25
N ILE A 531 -19.56 10.59 10.99
CA ILE A 531 -19.43 10.12 12.38
C ILE A 531 -19.27 11.26 13.39
N ASN A 532 -19.83 11.08 14.58
CA ASN A 532 -19.68 12.01 15.71
C ASN A 532 -18.66 11.55 16.76
N VAL A 533 -18.30 10.27 16.73
CA VAL A 533 -17.32 9.65 17.63
C VAL A 533 -16.22 9.02 16.81
N ILE A 534 -14.98 9.35 17.14
CA ILE A 534 -13.78 8.87 16.48
C ILE A 534 -13.08 7.90 17.43
N THR A 535 -12.83 6.68 16.99
CA THR A 535 -12.02 5.69 17.72
C THR A 535 -10.63 5.64 17.12
N CYS A 536 -9.59 5.64 17.97
CA CYS A 536 -8.22 5.53 17.49
C CYS A 536 -8.00 4.15 16.81
N PRO A 537 -7.68 4.10 15.50
CA PRO A 537 -7.48 2.83 14.79
C PRO A 537 -6.10 2.21 15.04
N LEU A 538 -5.22 2.90 15.79
CA LEU A 538 -3.85 2.42 16.01
C LEU A 538 -3.82 1.23 16.99
N PRO A 539 -3.07 0.16 16.66
CA PRO A 539 -2.94 -1.01 17.53
C PRO A 539 -2.48 -0.62 18.94
N GLY A 540 -3.23 -1.10 19.94
CA GLY A 540 -2.93 -0.87 21.36
C GLY A 540 -3.42 0.46 21.94
N CYS A 541 -4.14 1.31 21.20
CA CYS A 541 -4.75 2.51 21.76
C CYS A 541 -6.24 2.34 22.09
N GLY A 542 -7.10 2.08 21.09
CA GLY A 542 -8.54 1.82 21.28
C GLY A 542 -9.37 2.94 21.93
N LYS A 543 -8.80 4.13 22.16
CA LYS A 543 -9.51 5.24 22.82
C LYS A 543 -10.46 5.92 21.84
N SER A 544 -11.69 6.17 22.28
CA SER A 544 -12.72 6.89 21.52
C SER A 544 -12.92 8.30 22.05
N TRP A 545 -13.15 9.28 21.16
CA TRP A 545 -13.45 10.65 21.53
C TRP A 545 -14.48 11.29 20.59
N CYS A 546 -15.15 12.32 21.07
CA CYS A 546 -16.10 13.08 20.26
C CYS A 546 -15.40 13.97 19.22
N LYS A 547 -15.85 13.94 17.96
CA LYS A 547 -15.36 14.80 16.88
C LYS A 547 -15.47 16.29 17.23
N THR A 548 -16.58 16.69 17.85
CA THR A 548 -16.91 18.10 18.09
C THR A 548 -16.21 18.67 19.32
N CYS A 549 -16.23 17.97 20.45
CA CYS A 549 -15.68 18.47 21.72
C CYS A 549 -14.32 17.86 22.10
N SER A 550 -13.85 16.84 21.37
CA SER A 550 -12.58 16.13 21.63
C SER A 550 -12.49 15.50 23.03
N HIS A 551 -13.63 15.22 23.68
CA HIS A 551 -13.68 14.54 24.98
C HIS A 551 -13.64 13.02 24.79
N PHE A 552 -12.88 12.32 25.65
CA PHE A 552 -12.81 10.86 25.64
C PHE A 552 -14.11 10.24 26.15
N ILE A 553 -14.50 9.12 25.56
CA ILE A 553 -15.73 8.39 25.90
C ILE A 553 -15.31 7.01 26.39
N ASP A 554 -15.43 6.77 27.69
CA ASP A 554 -15.01 5.52 28.33
C ASP A 554 -16.07 4.42 28.24
N ASP A 555 -17.33 4.78 27.99
CA ASP A 555 -18.46 3.85 27.90
C ASP A 555 -19.43 4.31 26.79
N ILE A 556 -19.59 3.50 25.74
CA ILE A 556 -20.45 3.80 24.57
C ILE A 556 -21.93 3.93 24.99
N SER A 557 -22.29 3.47 26.19
CA SER A 557 -23.63 3.63 26.77
C SER A 557 -23.92 5.01 27.37
N GLN A 558 -22.89 5.85 27.60
CA GLN A 558 -23.07 7.19 28.16
C GLN A 558 -23.22 8.23 27.05
N THR A 559 -24.42 8.79 26.94
CA THR A 559 -24.69 9.95 26.08
C THR A 559 -23.98 11.19 26.66
N HIS A 560 -22.79 11.50 26.18
CA HIS A 560 -22.15 12.78 26.49
C HIS A 560 -22.82 13.89 25.67
N THR A 561 -23.07 15.03 26.31
CA THR A 561 -23.62 16.21 25.67
C THR A 561 -22.49 17.20 25.45
N CYS A 562 -22.20 17.58 24.20
CA CYS A 562 -21.12 18.51 23.88
C CYS A 562 -21.31 19.92 24.48
N ASP A 563 -22.48 20.23 25.03
CA ASP A 563 -22.84 21.50 25.66
C ASP A 563 -22.53 21.55 27.17
N GLY A 564 -22.05 20.46 27.77
CA GLY A 564 -21.70 20.39 29.20
C GLY A 564 -22.90 20.22 30.15
N THR A 565 -24.11 19.98 29.64
CA THR A 565 -25.32 19.88 30.48
C THR A 565 -25.32 18.65 31.38
N ALA A 566 -24.87 17.50 30.88
CA ALA A 566 -24.76 16.27 31.67
C ALA A 566 -23.72 16.40 32.80
N GLU A 567 -22.57 17.00 32.52
CA GLU A 567 -21.49 17.25 33.48
C GLU A 567 -21.94 18.23 34.57
N LEU A 568 -22.65 19.29 34.19
CA LEU A 568 -23.24 20.24 35.13
C LEU A 568 -24.27 19.56 36.04
N GLN A 569 -25.14 18.71 35.49
CA GLN A 569 -26.15 17.99 36.27
C GLN A 569 -25.52 17.03 37.28
N ARG A 570 -24.45 16.33 36.89
CA ARG A 570 -23.67 15.47 37.81
C ARG A 570 -23.02 16.28 38.92
N LEU A 571 -22.36 17.40 38.59
CA LEU A 571 -21.75 18.29 39.57
C LEU A 571 -22.77 18.87 40.56
N MET A 572 -23.97 19.20 40.08
CA MET A 572 -25.05 19.68 40.94
C MET A 572 -25.50 18.61 41.95
N GLY A 573 -25.52 17.34 41.54
CA GLY A 573 -25.74 16.20 42.44
C GLY A 573 -24.63 16.04 43.47
N ASP A 574 -23.38 15.94 43.01
CA ASP A 574 -22.19 15.69 43.85
C ASP A 574 -21.95 16.79 44.89
N LYS A 575 -22.23 18.06 44.52
CA LYS A 575 -22.04 19.23 45.39
C LYS A 575 -23.31 19.65 46.13
N GLY A 576 -24.45 19.02 45.86
CA GLY A 576 -25.75 19.38 46.42
C GLY A 576 -26.20 20.80 46.05
N TRP A 577 -25.75 21.32 44.90
CA TRP A 577 -26.18 22.63 44.40
C TRP A 577 -27.66 22.60 44.01
N LYS A 578 -28.32 23.76 44.12
CA LYS A 578 -29.76 23.88 43.87
C LYS A 578 -30.02 24.81 42.70
N TYR A 579 -31.04 24.49 41.92
CA TYR A 579 -31.56 25.41 40.91
C TYR A 579 -32.43 26.48 41.56
N CYS A 580 -32.34 27.71 41.08
CA CYS A 580 -33.33 28.73 41.40
C CYS A 580 -34.70 28.31 40.83
N PRO A 581 -35.78 28.27 41.63
CA PRO A 581 -37.11 27.86 41.15
C PRO A 581 -37.75 28.86 40.18
N GLY A 582 -37.25 30.10 40.11
CA GLY A 582 -37.76 31.13 39.19
C GLY A 582 -37.15 31.04 37.78
N CYS A 583 -35.81 31.03 37.69
CA CYS A 583 -35.09 31.13 36.41
C CYS A 583 -34.22 29.91 36.07
N ARG A 584 -34.18 28.89 36.93
CA ARG A 584 -33.32 27.70 36.80
C ARG A 584 -31.83 27.98 36.69
N THR A 585 -31.36 29.15 37.17
CA THR A 585 -29.91 29.38 37.33
C THR A 585 -29.38 28.51 38.48
N PRO A 586 -28.28 27.74 38.28
CA PRO A 586 -27.62 26.99 39.36
C PRO A 586 -27.11 27.94 40.45
N ALA A 587 -27.28 27.54 41.70
CA ALA A 587 -26.82 28.30 42.86
C ALA A 587 -25.96 27.43 43.77
N GLU A 588 -24.79 27.97 44.14
CA GLU A 588 -23.90 27.43 45.16
C GLU A 588 -24.04 28.24 46.45
N LYS A 589 -24.08 27.56 47.59
CA LYS A 589 -24.02 28.18 48.92
C LYS A 589 -22.58 28.19 49.44
N ILE A 590 -21.94 29.36 49.44
CA ILE A 590 -20.58 29.55 49.96
C ILE A 590 -20.50 29.67 51.50
N GLY A 591 -21.60 30.00 52.17
CA GLY A 591 -21.67 30.18 53.63
C GLY A 591 -22.95 30.87 54.09
N GLY A 592 -23.18 30.98 55.41
CA GLY A 592 -24.29 31.76 55.99
C GLY A 592 -25.65 31.07 56.03
N CYS A 593 -26.73 31.88 55.95
CA CYS A 593 -28.13 31.44 56.05
C CYS A 593 -28.57 30.59 54.85
N ASN A 594 -29.63 29.79 55.02
CA ASN A 594 -30.24 29.01 53.92
C ASN A 594 -31.17 29.83 53.03
N HIS A 595 -31.40 31.10 53.33
CA HIS A 595 -32.11 32.02 52.45
C HIS A 595 -31.20 32.44 51.30
N MET A 596 -31.61 32.10 50.08
CA MET A 596 -30.95 32.50 48.85
C MET A 596 -31.76 33.60 48.15
N ALA A 597 -31.05 34.57 47.57
CA ALA A 597 -31.62 35.56 46.67
C ALA A 597 -31.00 35.36 45.28
N CYS A 598 -31.81 35.05 44.28
CA CYS A 598 -31.32 34.85 42.93
C CYS A 598 -30.67 36.13 42.38
N LYS A 599 -29.45 36.01 41.86
CA LYS A 599 -28.69 37.12 41.28
C LYS A 599 -28.92 37.30 39.77
N SER A 600 -29.64 36.38 39.12
CA SER A 600 -29.95 36.50 37.70
C SER A 600 -30.79 37.76 37.45
N PRO A 601 -30.38 38.63 36.50
CA PRO A 601 -31.09 39.85 36.17
C PRO A 601 -32.57 39.57 35.89
N GLY A 602 -33.46 40.31 36.56
CA GLY A 602 -34.91 40.19 36.36
C GLY A 602 -35.61 39.02 37.08
N CYS A 603 -34.88 38.11 37.74
CA CYS A 603 -35.51 36.98 38.43
C CYS A 603 -36.11 37.38 39.79
N ASN A 604 -35.35 38.06 40.65
CA ASN A 604 -35.77 38.51 41.99
C ASN A 604 -36.42 37.43 42.88
N THR A 605 -36.19 36.15 42.60
CA THR A 605 -36.72 35.04 43.40
C THR A 605 -35.84 34.76 44.60
N HIS A 606 -36.45 34.78 45.78
CA HIS A 606 -35.90 34.31 47.03
C HIS A 606 -36.35 32.87 47.26
N PHE A 607 -35.43 31.97 47.63
CA PHE A 607 -35.70 30.55 47.81
C PHE A 607 -34.87 29.97 48.95
N CYS A 608 -35.28 28.81 49.47
CA CYS A 608 -34.56 28.12 50.54
C CYS A 608 -33.56 27.11 49.94
N TYR A 609 -32.30 27.17 50.36
CA TYR A 609 -31.26 26.26 49.88
C TYR A 609 -31.44 24.83 50.40
N LEU A 610 -32.11 24.64 51.55
CA LEU A 610 -32.36 23.31 52.14
C LEU A 610 -33.40 22.55 51.32
N CYS A 611 -34.65 23.04 51.31
CA CYS A 611 -35.75 22.36 50.62
C CYS A 611 -35.80 22.65 49.11
N GLY A 612 -35.14 23.70 48.62
CA GLY A 612 -35.15 24.10 47.21
C GLY A 612 -36.43 24.86 46.77
N GLU A 613 -37.37 25.09 47.68
CA GLU A 613 -38.64 25.75 47.36
C GLU A 613 -38.53 27.28 47.27
N ALA A 614 -39.38 27.87 46.43
CA ALA A 614 -39.52 29.32 46.31
C ALA A 614 -40.18 29.91 47.56
N ILE A 615 -39.56 30.96 48.12
CA ILE A 615 -40.10 31.71 49.27
C ILE A 615 -40.96 32.88 48.77
N VAL A 616 -40.44 33.70 47.86
CA VAL A 616 -41.15 34.82 47.22
C VAL A 616 -40.37 35.35 46.02
N THR A 617 -41.05 35.94 45.04
CA THR A 617 -40.41 36.76 43.99
C THR A 617 -40.78 38.22 44.23
N SER A 618 -39.87 39.00 44.81
CA SER A 618 -40.10 40.42 45.12
C SER A 618 -38.77 41.14 45.37
N VAL A 619 -38.74 42.43 45.04
CA VAL A 619 -37.63 43.34 45.40
C VAL A 619 -37.88 44.07 46.72
N ASN A 620 -39.10 43.98 47.27
CA ASN A 620 -39.49 44.68 48.48
C ASN A 620 -39.09 43.89 49.73
N THR A 621 -38.18 44.46 50.52
CA THR A 621 -37.65 43.86 51.75
C THR A 621 -38.73 43.48 52.77
N HIS A 622 -39.83 44.24 52.86
CA HIS A 622 -40.91 43.94 53.80
C HIS A 622 -41.65 42.65 53.43
N ASP A 623 -41.92 42.44 52.14
CA ASP A 623 -42.56 41.23 51.62
C ASP A 623 -41.65 40.01 51.76
N VAL A 624 -40.35 40.20 51.51
CA VAL A 624 -39.33 39.17 51.69
C VAL A 624 -39.25 38.71 53.15
N ASN A 625 -39.17 39.63 54.11
CA ASN A 625 -39.11 39.27 55.52
C ASN A 625 -40.38 38.57 56.01
N ARG A 626 -41.56 39.04 55.59
CA ARG A 626 -42.85 38.40 55.93
C ARG A 626 -42.94 36.98 55.36
N ALA A 627 -42.49 36.77 54.12
CA ALA A 627 -42.47 35.45 53.49
C ALA A 627 -41.44 34.51 54.12
N LEU A 628 -40.26 35.04 54.50
CA LEU A 628 -39.23 34.29 55.21
C LEU A 628 -39.74 33.75 56.55
N SER A 629 -40.37 34.59 57.37
CA SER A 629 -40.91 34.16 58.67
C SER A 629 -41.97 33.08 58.51
N ARG A 630 -42.81 33.14 57.47
CA ARG A 630 -43.80 32.09 57.17
C ARG A 630 -43.16 30.79 56.72
N HIS A 631 -42.17 30.87 55.83
CA HIS A 631 -41.48 29.68 55.32
C HIS A 631 -40.71 28.95 56.42
N TYR A 632 -39.90 29.67 57.20
CA TYR A 632 -39.12 29.05 58.29
C TYR A 632 -39.94 28.67 59.52
N ALA A 633 -41.21 29.08 59.62
CA ALA A 633 -42.12 28.54 60.63
C ALA A 633 -42.49 27.06 60.36
N GLY A 634 -42.42 26.60 59.10
CA GLY A 634 -42.75 25.24 58.70
C GLY A 634 -41.60 24.42 58.10
N CYS A 635 -40.52 25.07 57.65
CA CYS A 635 -39.36 24.40 57.04
C CYS A 635 -38.39 23.86 58.11
N GLN A 636 -38.71 22.69 58.69
CA GLN A 636 -37.77 21.89 59.49
C GLN A 636 -37.18 20.77 58.61
N GLN A 637 -35.94 20.94 58.14
CA GLN A 637 -35.16 19.82 57.60
C GLN A 637 -34.06 19.45 58.60
N PHE A 638 -34.50 19.04 59.79
CA PHE A 638 -33.89 17.95 60.53
C PHE A 638 -35.01 17.03 61.01
#